data_AF-A0A957EJM3-F1
#
_entry.id   AF-A0A957EJM3-F1
#
_cell.length_a   1.000
_cell.length_b   1.000
_cell.length_c   1.000
_cell.angle_alpha   90.00
_cell.angle_beta   90.00
_cell.angle_gamma   90.00
#
_symmetry.space_group_name_H-M   'P 1'
#
loop_
_entity.id
_entity.type
_entity.pdbx_description
1 polymer ?
#
loop_
_entity_poly.entity_id
_entity_poly.type
_entity_poly.pdbx_seq_one_letter_code
_entity_poly.pdbx_strand_id
1 'polypeptide(L)'
;NQDGRSNGLTAPNGKAQEAVIQAALADAGVTPDEVDLIETHGTGTTLGDPIEVRALGTVFGAAHSPEKPLMISSVKTNVGHLEAAAGIVGLFKAVLALQHGVVPPHLHLRQPNPYIPWETLPMTVPTQPTAWPMPAGQRRVAGLSSFGFSGTNSHMILAEAPLVEREEGVAERPLHLLTLSAKNEAALRELAARYVAYFETHAARLGDVCFTANGGRSHFNERLALTAATAAEMGATLRAWLAGDEAPRVRRETIGSGDAPEVAFLFTGQGAQYVGMGRQLYATLPVFRETLDVCDRLLRPYLEHSLLEVLFADEASAVGQLINETAYTQPALFSIEYALAQVWLSWGIKPAAVMGHSVGEFVAACVAGVFSLEDGLKLIAARGQLMQALPAGGTMAAVFADEATVAAAVAPYASQVSVAAVNGPTNIVISGAGTAVAAILEALNAQKIKSRPLVVSHAFHSPLMQPILAAFAQVAASVTYHAPQIDLVSNVTGKLVGPQEVTNAAYWREHVRAAVRFSDAVDSLRQAGYHVFVECGPQPTLLGMVQRIPVPDGLPADVAVPSLRTGRDEWATMLDSLGLLYTLGLDVDWAGFDRDYGRCRLPLPTYPFQRQRYWMDLPKDGARRRAQALHPLLGERLRSPLLQGAVFAADLGIHEPAYLHDHRIFETPLFPATAYLEMALAAARHAWGDGRYTVASVLIQEALTLPEQGTLPVQVALGALTDGMASFQVFSLRDAASEAWTLHTSGQIQVEETAVTPDAVSLDDIRTRCAQMLAAANYYQQLADVGVGYGPGFRGLAEIWRRDGEAVARVSLSELLSVEAGQYQLHPALLDACIQLFGAAIPGAGDGTAAGNVYVPVNLGTYRLYRPGAASLWCQAVISGEDGVSDAALRGDLTLFDAAGQVVATVQGVQLRHISRESLRQATQKRYDDWFYAVQWERLQGGVKREEGRGR
;
A
#
# COMPACT_ATOMS: atom_id res chain seq x y z
N ASN A 1 31.32 0.56 2.54
CA ASN A 1 32.42 1.22 1.79
C ASN A 1 32.13 1.05 0.28
N GLN A 2 33.14 1.14 -0.60
CA GLN A 2 32.94 0.93 -2.05
C GLN A 2 34.17 0.22 -2.67
N ASP A 3 33.94 -0.55 -3.74
CA ASP A 3 34.94 -1.40 -4.42
C ASP A 3 36.12 -0.65 -5.06
N GLY A 4 35.99 0.65 -5.28
CA GLY A 4 36.94 1.51 -5.96
C GLY A 4 37.12 1.13 -7.43
N ARG A 5 38.36 1.22 -7.90
CA ARG A 5 38.73 0.82 -9.26
C ARG A 5 38.89 -0.70 -9.32
N SER A 6 37.89 -1.41 -9.86
CA SER A 6 37.88 -2.86 -10.08
C SER A 6 38.05 -3.22 -11.57
N ASN A 7 38.00 -4.52 -11.91
CA ASN A 7 38.14 -5.04 -13.28
C ASN A 7 36.94 -4.75 -14.21
N GLY A 8 36.01 -3.92 -13.77
CA GLY A 8 34.79 -3.53 -14.49
C GLY A 8 33.72 -3.10 -13.47
N LEU A 9 32.78 -2.24 -13.88
CA LEU A 9 31.80 -1.66 -12.96
C LEU A 9 31.02 -2.71 -12.16
N THR A 10 30.74 -3.87 -12.76
CA THR A 10 29.98 -4.98 -12.17
C THR A 10 30.84 -6.05 -11.49
N ALA A 11 32.17 -5.91 -11.51
CA ALA A 11 33.08 -6.89 -10.95
C ALA A 11 33.32 -6.60 -9.45
N PRO A 12 32.91 -7.50 -8.53
CA PRO A 12 33.05 -7.26 -7.10
C PRO A 12 34.51 -7.29 -6.64
N ASN A 13 34.84 -6.51 -5.61
CA ASN A 13 36.20 -6.44 -5.06
C ASN A 13 36.30 -7.10 -3.66
N GLY A 14 36.91 -8.30 -3.62
CA GLY A 14 37.07 -9.06 -2.38
C GLY A 14 37.80 -8.30 -1.26
N LYS A 15 38.84 -7.52 -1.56
CA LYS A 15 39.56 -6.73 -0.53
C LYS A 15 38.70 -5.61 0.05
N ALA A 16 37.81 -5.03 -0.75
CA ALA A 16 36.86 -4.04 -0.28
C ALA A 16 35.79 -4.70 0.62
N GLN A 17 35.36 -5.92 0.28
CA GLN A 17 34.45 -6.72 1.11
C GLN A 17 35.12 -7.10 2.46
N GLU A 18 36.37 -7.58 2.44
CA GLU A 18 37.15 -7.83 3.66
C GLU A 18 37.22 -6.58 4.55
N ALA A 19 37.55 -5.42 3.97
CA ALA A 19 37.68 -4.17 4.69
C ALA A 19 36.35 -3.70 5.32
N VAL A 20 35.21 -3.88 4.66
CA VAL A 20 33.91 -3.47 5.25
C VAL A 20 33.49 -4.39 6.38
N ILE A 21 33.77 -5.69 6.28
CA ILE A 21 33.47 -6.66 7.33
C ILE A 21 34.33 -6.36 8.57
N GLN A 22 35.63 -6.15 8.38
CA GLN A 22 36.56 -5.79 9.47
C GLN A 22 36.15 -4.48 10.15
N ALA A 23 35.76 -3.47 9.36
CA ALA A 23 35.28 -2.20 9.91
C ALA A 23 34.01 -2.38 10.74
N ALA A 24 33.06 -3.19 10.29
CA ALA A 24 31.81 -3.45 11.02
C ALA A 24 32.04 -4.23 12.33
N LEU A 25 32.95 -5.20 12.34
CA LEU A 25 33.36 -5.91 13.56
C LEU A 25 34.01 -4.95 14.58
N ALA A 26 34.91 -4.08 14.11
CA ALA A 26 35.57 -3.10 14.94
C ALA A 26 34.57 -2.07 15.52
N ASP A 27 33.62 -1.59 14.71
CA ASP A 27 32.57 -0.66 15.13
C ASP A 27 31.63 -1.29 16.18
N ALA A 28 31.28 -2.57 16.01
CA ALA A 28 30.45 -3.31 16.94
C ALA A 28 31.18 -3.75 18.22
N GLY A 29 32.52 -3.69 18.26
CA GLY A 29 33.34 -4.22 19.34
C GLY A 29 33.21 -5.74 19.49
N VAL A 30 33.03 -6.46 18.38
CA VAL A 30 32.80 -7.92 18.32
C VAL A 30 33.99 -8.60 17.66
N THR A 31 34.47 -9.69 18.23
CA THR A 31 35.55 -10.50 17.63
C THR A 31 34.99 -11.54 16.64
N PRO A 32 35.78 -11.97 15.63
CA PRO A 32 35.30 -12.92 14.62
C PRO A 32 34.74 -14.24 15.18
N ASP A 33 35.26 -14.73 16.32
CA ASP A 33 34.83 -16.00 16.95
C ASP A 33 33.47 -15.92 17.66
N GLU A 34 32.97 -14.71 17.93
CA GLU A 34 31.64 -14.46 18.48
C GLU A 34 30.54 -14.55 17.40
N VAL A 35 30.88 -14.45 16.11
CA VAL A 35 29.90 -14.45 15.01
C VAL A 35 29.64 -15.88 14.55
N ASP A 36 28.42 -16.38 14.73
CA ASP A 36 28.10 -17.77 14.36
C ASP A 36 27.46 -17.88 12.95
N LEU A 37 26.84 -16.80 12.46
CA LEU A 37 26.08 -16.77 11.22
C LEU A 37 26.44 -15.56 10.37
N ILE A 38 26.66 -15.75 9.07
CA ILE A 38 26.67 -14.68 8.07
C ILE A 38 25.51 -14.87 7.10
N GLU A 39 24.58 -13.91 7.11
CA GLU A 39 23.64 -13.73 6.02
C GLU A 39 24.37 -13.01 4.87
N THR A 40 24.81 -13.81 3.90
CA THR A 40 25.61 -13.37 2.75
C THR A 40 24.79 -12.59 1.72
N HIS A 41 25.48 -11.83 0.87
CA HIS A 41 24.89 -11.28 -0.34
C HIS A 41 24.45 -12.43 -1.27
N GLY A 42 25.29 -13.44 -1.49
CA GLY A 42 24.90 -14.77 -2.00
C GLY A 42 23.91 -14.74 -3.14
N THR A 43 24.33 -14.24 -4.29
CA THR A 43 23.46 -13.97 -5.46
C THR A 43 23.35 -15.14 -6.42
N GLY A 44 24.16 -16.19 -6.21
CA GLY A 44 24.27 -17.30 -7.16
C GLY A 44 25.14 -16.97 -8.36
N THR A 45 25.90 -15.87 -8.34
CA THR A 45 26.75 -15.49 -9.46
C THR A 45 28.05 -16.31 -9.46
N THR A 46 28.45 -16.81 -10.64
CA THR A 46 29.64 -17.66 -10.78
C THR A 46 30.92 -16.98 -10.31
N LEU A 47 31.00 -15.65 -10.44
CA LEU A 47 32.16 -14.85 -10.03
C LEU A 47 32.02 -14.27 -8.62
N GLY A 48 30.84 -13.75 -8.26
CA GLY A 48 30.65 -13.00 -7.02
C GLY A 48 30.67 -13.88 -5.77
N ASP A 49 29.94 -15.01 -5.79
CA ASP A 49 29.85 -15.88 -4.62
C ASP A 49 31.23 -16.41 -4.18
N PRO A 50 32.14 -16.85 -5.08
CA PRO A 50 33.50 -17.22 -4.68
C PRO A 50 34.32 -16.07 -4.10
N ILE A 51 34.12 -14.83 -4.55
CA ILE A 51 34.83 -13.66 -4.03
C ILE A 51 34.35 -13.33 -2.62
N GLU A 52 33.04 -13.35 -2.39
CA GLU A 52 32.44 -13.10 -1.08
C GLU A 52 32.86 -14.15 -0.06
N VAL A 53 32.75 -15.45 -0.39
CA VAL A 53 33.08 -16.51 0.56
C VAL A 53 34.59 -16.54 0.88
N ARG A 54 35.45 -16.16 -0.07
CA ARG A 54 36.88 -15.97 0.22
C ARG A 54 37.15 -14.78 1.14
N ALA A 55 36.45 -13.66 0.94
CA ALA A 55 36.57 -12.51 1.85
C ALA A 55 36.15 -12.88 3.28
N LEU A 56 35.06 -13.63 3.43
CA LEU A 56 34.67 -14.20 4.72
C LEU A 56 35.74 -15.14 5.28
N GLY A 57 36.36 -15.95 4.42
CA GLY A 57 37.44 -16.87 4.80
C GLY A 57 38.66 -16.12 5.36
N THR A 58 39.03 -15.01 4.73
CA THR A 58 40.13 -14.15 5.20
C THR A 58 39.84 -13.55 6.58
N VAL A 59 38.61 -13.11 6.83
CA VAL A 59 38.26 -12.39 8.08
C VAL A 59 37.94 -13.36 9.24
N PHE A 60 37.17 -14.41 8.97
CA PHE A 60 36.65 -15.32 10.01
C PHE A 60 37.39 -16.65 10.08
N GLY A 61 38.08 -17.09 9.02
CA GLY A 61 38.59 -18.46 8.90
C GLY A 61 39.53 -18.90 10.03
N ALA A 62 40.37 -17.99 10.55
CA ALA A 62 41.29 -18.31 11.65
C ALA A 62 40.60 -18.44 13.02
N ALA A 63 39.38 -17.93 13.15
CA ALA A 63 38.60 -17.91 14.40
C ALA A 63 37.61 -19.08 14.51
N HIS A 64 37.43 -19.86 13.43
CA HIS A 64 36.51 -21.00 13.36
C HIS A 64 37.25 -22.31 13.07
N SER A 65 36.59 -23.44 13.36
CA SER A 65 37.12 -24.79 13.11
C SER A 65 36.03 -25.70 12.51
N PRO A 66 36.37 -26.89 11.98
CA PRO A 66 35.37 -27.86 11.53
C PRO A 66 34.35 -28.27 12.59
N GLU A 67 34.71 -28.21 13.89
CA GLU A 67 33.83 -28.49 15.02
C GLU A 67 32.94 -27.30 15.41
N LYS A 68 33.37 -26.07 15.12
CA LYS A 68 32.58 -24.82 15.28
C LYS A 68 32.61 -24.01 13.98
N PRO A 69 31.99 -24.50 12.89
CA PRO A 69 32.06 -23.83 11.60
C PRO A 69 31.22 -22.55 11.59
N LEU A 70 31.65 -21.54 10.85
CA LEU A 70 30.84 -20.37 10.57
C LEU A 70 29.68 -20.77 9.65
N MET A 71 28.44 -20.54 10.07
CA MET A 71 27.30 -20.76 9.20
C MET A 71 27.20 -19.61 8.19
N ILE A 72 27.03 -19.92 6.91
CA ILE A 72 26.75 -18.93 5.87
C ILE A 72 25.43 -19.26 5.17
N SER A 73 24.61 -18.25 4.92
CA SER A 73 23.30 -18.43 4.29
C SER A 73 22.87 -17.23 3.44
N SER A 74 21.86 -17.38 2.58
CA SER A 74 21.28 -16.29 1.78
C SER A 74 19.77 -16.48 1.60
N VAL A 75 18.99 -15.48 2.02
CA VAL A 75 17.53 -15.39 1.91
C VAL A 75 17.07 -15.34 0.46
N LYS A 76 17.96 -14.93 -0.46
CA LYS A 76 17.65 -14.86 -1.89
C LYS A 76 17.31 -16.23 -2.47
N THR A 77 17.75 -17.30 -1.82
CA THR A 77 17.35 -18.66 -2.18
C THR A 77 15.91 -18.97 -1.81
N ASN A 78 15.33 -18.28 -0.83
CA ASN A 78 13.94 -18.47 -0.40
C ASN A 78 12.95 -17.57 -1.15
N VAL A 79 13.34 -16.32 -1.47
CA VAL A 79 12.40 -15.30 -2.00
C VAL A 79 12.89 -14.60 -3.27
N GLY A 80 14.03 -15.02 -3.83
CA GLY A 80 14.67 -14.37 -4.98
C GLY A 80 15.48 -13.13 -4.60
N HIS A 81 16.22 -12.58 -5.57
CA HIS A 81 16.98 -11.35 -5.39
C HIS A 81 16.07 -10.13 -5.59
N LEU A 82 15.63 -9.52 -4.50
CA LEU A 82 14.76 -8.32 -4.52
C LEU A 82 15.53 -7.00 -4.74
N GLU A 83 16.62 -7.07 -5.51
CA GLU A 83 17.52 -5.95 -5.83
C GLU A 83 17.80 -5.00 -4.65
N ALA A 84 17.31 -3.75 -4.72
CA ALA A 84 17.49 -2.74 -3.69
C ALA A 84 16.93 -3.16 -2.31
N ALA A 85 15.91 -4.02 -2.27
CA ALA A 85 15.34 -4.55 -1.04
C ALA A 85 16.08 -5.80 -0.50
N ALA A 86 17.11 -6.29 -1.19
CA ALA A 86 17.83 -7.50 -0.75
C ALA A 86 18.43 -7.37 0.65
N GLY A 87 18.97 -6.20 1.00
CA GLY A 87 19.57 -5.96 2.32
C GLY A 87 18.56 -6.05 3.46
N ILE A 88 17.40 -5.37 3.34
CA ILE A 88 16.38 -5.36 4.39
C ILE A 88 15.72 -6.73 4.56
N VAL A 89 15.59 -7.51 3.48
CA VAL A 89 15.05 -8.88 3.52
C VAL A 89 16.03 -9.83 4.20
N GLY A 90 17.33 -9.67 3.95
CA GLY A 90 18.39 -10.37 4.69
C GLY A 90 18.35 -10.03 6.19
N LEU A 91 18.16 -8.75 6.53
CA LEU A 91 17.98 -8.31 7.92
C LEU A 91 16.77 -9.00 8.59
N PHE A 92 15.62 -9.09 7.91
CA PHE A 92 14.45 -9.78 8.47
C PHE A 92 14.75 -11.26 8.77
N LYS A 93 15.42 -11.97 7.87
CA LYS A 93 15.81 -13.35 8.11
C LYS A 93 16.76 -13.47 9.31
N ALA A 94 17.77 -12.60 9.39
CA ALA A 94 18.73 -12.61 10.49
C ALA A 94 18.06 -12.33 11.85
N VAL A 95 17.19 -11.32 11.93
CA VAL A 95 16.44 -10.99 13.16
C VAL A 95 15.51 -12.12 13.57
N LEU A 96 14.79 -12.74 12.63
CA LEU A 96 13.92 -13.88 12.92
C LEU A 96 14.74 -15.11 13.37
N ALA A 97 15.90 -15.35 12.77
CA ALA A 97 16.78 -16.43 13.18
C ALA A 97 17.32 -16.24 14.61
N LEU A 98 17.71 -15.01 14.96
CA LEU A 98 18.10 -14.64 16.33
C LEU A 98 16.92 -14.83 17.30
N GLN A 99 15.74 -14.31 16.96
CA GLN A 99 14.54 -14.39 17.79
C GLN A 99 14.09 -15.83 18.07
N HIS A 100 14.19 -16.71 17.09
CA HIS A 100 13.76 -18.11 17.22
C HIS A 100 14.88 -19.08 17.58
N GLY A 101 16.14 -18.64 17.59
CA GLY A 101 17.29 -19.51 17.81
C GLY A 101 17.41 -20.63 16.79
N VAL A 102 16.99 -20.40 15.54
CA VAL A 102 16.99 -21.38 14.45
C VAL A 102 17.37 -20.70 13.14
N VAL A 103 18.35 -21.26 12.43
CA VAL A 103 18.72 -20.80 11.09
C VAL A 103 17.85 -21.53 10.05
N PRO A 104 17.06 -20.80 9.23
CA PRO A 104 16.22 -21.41 8.22
C PRO A 104 17.05 -21.98 7.05
N PRO A 105 16.53 -23.00 6.34
CA PRO A 105 17.26 -23.71 5.30
C PRO A 105 17.55 -22.81 4.08
N HIS A 106 18.77 -22.92 3.58
CA HIS A 106 19.22 -22.42 2.29
C HIS A 106 18.68 -23.33 1.18
N LEU A 107 17.78 -22.79 0.35
CA LEU A 107 17.13 -23.58 -0.69
C LEU A 107 18.01 -23.71 -1.93
N HIS A 108 17.65 -24.65 -2.81
CA HIS A 108 18.23 -24.85 -4.13
C HIS A 108 19.73 -25.22 -4.19
N LEU A 109 20.41 -25.37 -3.05
CA LEU A 109 21.80 -25.86 -2.99
C LEU A 109 21.83 -27.39 -3.19
N ARG A 110 22.16 -27.85 -4.40
CA ARG A 110 22.32 -29.27 -4.73
C ARG A 110 23.76 -29.73 -4.77
N GLN A 111 24.64 -28.90 -5.34
CA GLN A 111 26.07 -29.14 -5.45
C GLN A 111 26.81 -27.87 -5.02
N PRO A 112 27.78 -27.96 -4.08
CA PRO A 112 28.60 -26.81 -3.70
C PRO A 112 29.40 -26.28 -4.89
N ASN A 113 29.58 -24.96 -4.97
CA ASN A 113 30.34 -24.33 -6.05
C ASN A 113 31.83 -24.76 -5.97
N PRO A 114 32.41 -25.39 -7.00
CA PRO A 114 33.79 -25.89 -6.97
C PRO A 114 34.86 -24.78 -6.94
N TYR A 115 34.48 -23.53 -7.23
CA TYR A 115 35.38 -22.37 -7.14
C TYR A 115 35.54 -21.82 -5.72
N ILE A 116 34.85 -22.40 -4.74
CA ILE A 116 35.00 -22.11 -3.31
C ILE A 116 35.78 -23.27 -2.67
N PRO A 117 36.88 -23.00 -1.95
CA PRO A 117 37.72 -24.05 -1.37
C PRO A 117 37.14 -24.57 -0.05
N TRP A 118 35.97 -25.23 -0.11
CA TRP A 118 35.19 -25.71 1.04
C TRP A 118 35.98 -26.58 2.01
N GLU A 119 36.93 -27.39 1.53
CA GLU A 119 37.77 -28.26 2.37
C GLU A 119 38.73 -27.48 3.29
N THR A 120 39.03 -26.22 2.94
CA THR A 120 39.98 -25.37 3.67
C THR A 120 39.32 -24.28 4.50
N LEU A 121 38.03 -24.03 4.28
CA LEU A 121 37.27 -23.00 4.98
C LEU A 121 36.37 -23.66 6.03
N PRO A 122 36.50 -23.32 7.32
CA PRO A 122 35.64 -23.86 8.38
C PRO A 122 34.25 -23.21 8.33
N MET A 123 33.49 -23.48 7.26
CA MET A 123 32.20 -22.89 6.96
C MET A 123 31.19 -23.96 6.54
N THR A 124 29.92 -23.72 6.86
CA THR A 124 28.83 -24.62 6.46
C THR A 124 27.62 -23.85 5.94
N VAL A 125 26.88 -24.46 5.02
CA VAL A 125 25.62 -23.89 4.49
C VAL A 125 24.44 -24.70 5.05
N PRO A 126 23.61 -24.14 5.94
CA PRO A 126 22.46 -24.84 6.51
C PRO A 126 21.42 -25.16 5.42
N THR A 127 21.26 -26.43 5.04
CA THR A 127 20.24 -26.88 4.06
C THR A 127 18.97 -27.44 4.70
N GLN A 128 18.95 -27.50 6.03
CA GLN A 128 17.81 -27.90 6.86
C GLN A 128 17.64 -26.89 8.01
N PRO A 129 16.46 -26.81 8.66
CA PRO A 129 16.29 -26.00 9.87
C PRO A 129 17.35 -26.39 10.91
N THR A 130 18.26 -25.47 11.20
CA THR A 130 19.44 -25.75 12.04
C THR A 130 19.28 -25.02 13.36
N ALA A 131 19.24 -25.76 14.47
CA ALA A 131 19.16 -25.17 15.80
C ALA A 131 20.42 -24.32 16.06
N TRP A 132 20.20 -23.13 16.61
CA TRP A 132 21.26 -22.20 17.01
C TRP A 132 21.17 -22.04 18.53
N PRO A 133 21.69 -22.98 19.33
CA PRO A 133 21.59 -22.91 20.78
C PRO A 133 22.44 -21.76 21.35
N MET A 134 21.99 -21.17 22.45
CA MET A 134 22.72 -20.13 23.18
C MET A 134 23.64 -20.79 24.23
N PRO A 135 24.97 -20.61 24.17
CA PRO A 135 25.86 -20.99 25.26
C PRO A 135 25.63 -20.10 26.50
N ALA A 136 25.76 -20.64 27.70
CA ALA A 136 25.56 -19.89 28.94
C ALA A 136 26.51 -18.67 29.01
N GLY A 137 25.94 -17.48 29.20
CA GLY A 137 26.69 -16.22 29.29
C GLY A 137 27.14 -15.62 27.96
N GLN A 138 26.71 -16.19 26.82
CA GLN A 138 26.99 -15.65 25.48
C GLN A 138 25.70 -15.23 24.77
N ARG A 139 25.82 -14.34 23.79
CA ARG A 139 24.74 -13.89 22.91
C ARG A 139 24.97 -14.42 21.51
N ARG A 140 23.90 -14.78 20.80
CA ARG A 140 24.01 -15.13 19.38
C ARG A 140 24.36 -13.88 18.58
N VAL A 141 25.32 -13.99 17.67
CA VAL A 141 25.73 -12.88 16.80
C VAL A 141 25.69 -13.30 15.34
N ALA A 142 25.05 -12.49 14.51
CA ALA A 142 25.02 -12.61 13.05
C ALA A 142 25.72 -11.43 12.38
N GLY A 143 26.39 -11.69 11.26
CA GLY A 143 26.73 -10.68 10.26
C GLY A 143 25.72 -10.70 9.10
N LEU A 144 25.56 -9.57 8.43
CA LEU A 144 24.73 -9.42 7.23
C LEU A 144 25.50 -8.65 6.16
N SER A 145 25.68 -9.24 4.98
CA SER A 145 26.32 -8.64 3.82
C SER A 145 25.30 -8.27 2.74
N SER A 146 25.44 -7.08 2.15
CA SER A 146 24.68 -6.66 0.97
C SER A 146 25.55 -5.80 0.06
N PHE A 147 25.76 -6.27 -1.17
CA PHE A 147 26.67 -5.64 -2.13
C PHE A 147 25.90 -5.18 -3.38
N GLY A 148 25.96 -3.90 -3.71
CA GLY A 148 25.36 -3.36 -4.92
C GLY A 148 26.22 -3.68 -6.13
N PHE A 149 25.61 -3.92 -7.29
CA PHE A 149 26.35 -4.24 -8.53
C PHE A 149 27.32 -3.13 -8.96
N SER A 150 27.11 -1.88 -8.52
CA SER A 150 28.03 -0.75 -8.74
C SER A 150 29.22 -0.71 -7.77
N GLY A 151 29.36 -1.74 -6.92
CA GLY A 151 30.45 -1.90 -5.96
C GLY A 151 30.23 -1.23 -4.60
N THR A 152 29.01 -0.78 -4.27
CA THR A 152 28.69 -0.27 -2.91
C THR A 152 28.48 -1.43 -1.96
N ASN A 153 29.34 -1.57 -0.94
CA ASN A 153 29.25 -2.67 0.02
C ASN A 153 28.76 -2.20 1.38
N SER A 154 27.84 -2.97 1.96
CA SER A 154 27.37 -2.81 3.33
C SER A 154 27.52 -4.12 4.09
N HIS A 155 28.00 -4.01 5.34
CA HIS A 155 28.03 -5.12 6.29
C HIS A 155 27.51 -4.64 7.65
N MET A 156 26.71 -5.46 8.32
CA MET A 156 26.09 -5.14 9.61
C MET A 156 26.27 -6.31 10.58
N ILE A 157 26.59 -6.00 11.83
CA ILE A 157 26.64 -6.97 12.93
C ILE A 157 25.37 -6.82 13.78
N LEU A 158 24.74 -7.96 14.09
CA LEU A 158 23.49 -8.06 14.84
C LEU A 158 23.72 -9.03 15.99
N ALA A 159 23.27 -8.68 17.19
CA ALA A 159 23.26 -9.59 18.33
C ALA A 159 21.84 -9.79 18.84
N GLU A 160 21.60 -10.94 19.46
CA GLU A 160 20.37 -11.20 20.20
C GLU A 160 20.14 -10.15 21.30
N ALA A 161 18.89 -9.74 21.48
CA ALA A 161 18.51 -8.79 22.52
C ALA A 161 18.68 -9.43 23.92
N PRO A 162 19.05 -8.65 24.95
CA PRO A 162 19.09 -9.15 26.33
C PRO A 162 17.73 -9.73 26.75
N LEU A 163 17.75 -10.79 27.55
CA LEU A 163 16.54 -11.28 28.21
C LEU A 163 16.04 -10.21 29.19
N VAL A 164 14.86 -9.67 28.91
CA VAL A 164 14.17 -8.79 29.86
C VAL A 164 13.38 -9.69 30.80
N GLU A 165 13.92 -9.93 32.00
CA GLU A 165 13.17 -10.60 33.06
C GLU A 165 11.96 -9.75 33.42
N ARG A 166 10.78 -10.38 33.47
CA ARG A 166 9.57 -9.70 33.91
C ARG A 166 9.66 -9.51 35.42
N GLU A 167 9.47 -8.29 35.90
CA GLU A 167 9.27 -8.04 37.33
C GLU A 167 7.95 -8.68 37.77
N GLU A 168 8.04 -9.79 38.48
CA GLU A 168 6.90 -10.41 39.16
C GLU A 168 6.56 -9.59 40.42
N GLY A 169 5.27 -9.25 40.60
CA GLY A 169 4.79 -8.56 41.82
C GLY A 169 4.41 -7.09 41.68
N VAL A 170 4.44 -6.51 40.47
CA VAL A 170 3.89 -5.15 40.23
C VAL A 170 2.37 -5.17 40.41
N ALA A 171 1.80 -4.16 41.08
CA ALA A 171 0.35 -3.99 41.23
C ALA A 171 -0.33 -4.09 39.85
N GLU A 172 -1.48 -4.74 39.78
CA GLU A 172 -2.27 -4.86 38.54
C GLU A 172 -3.67 -4.28 38.76
N ARG A 173 -4.20 -3.64 37.72
CA ARG A 173 -5.57 -3.12 37.72
C ARG A 173 -6.58 -4.22 37.40
N PRO A 174 -7.77 -4.20 38.02
CA PRO A 174 -8.79 -5.25 37.84
C PRO A 174 -9.51 -5.20 36.48
N LEU A 175 -9.42 -4.07 35.76
CA LEU A 175 -10.02 -3.87 34.45
C LEU A 175 -9.02 -3.22 33.49
N HIS A 176 -9.13 -3.55 32.21
CA HIS A 176 -8.30 -3.00 31.15
C HIS A 176 -9.15 -2.34 30.07
N LEU A 177 -8.63 -1.25 29.48
CA LEU A 177 -9.23 -0.52 28.39
C LEU A 177 -8.52 -0.88 27.08
N LEU A 178 -9.21 -1.51 26.14
CA LEU A 178 -8.74 -1.72 24.78
C LEU A 178 -9.30 -0.63 23.88
N THR A 179 -8.42 0.08 23.18
CA THR A 179 -8.81 1.03 22.13
C THR A 179 -8.43 0.50 20.76
N LEU A 180 -9.36 0.62 19.82
CA LEU A 180 -9.16 0.34 18.40
C LEU A 180 -9.51 1.59 17.61
N SER A 181 -8.83 1.79 16.48
CA SER A 181 -9.24 2.84 15.55
C SER A 181 -8.94 2.48 14.10
N ALA A 182 -9.68 3.09 13.18
CA ALA A 182 -9.43 2.94 11.75
C ALA A 182 -9.83 4.17 10.93
N LYS A 183 -9.44 4.18 9.65
CA LYS A 183 -9.82 5.28 8.73
C LYS A 183 -11.28 5.23 8.28
N ASN A 184 -11.97 4.11 8.46
CA ASN A 184 -13.39 3.94 8.16
C ASN A 184 -13.99 2.76 8.96
N GLU A 185 -15.32 2.74 9.06
CA GLU A 185 -16.06 1.70 9.81
C GLU A 185 -15.72 0.28 9.36
N ALA A 186 -15.58 0.04 8.05
CA ALA A 186 -15.29 -1.30 7.52
C ALA A 186 -13.93 -1.83 8.04
N ALA A 187 -12.90 -0.99 8.02
CA ALA A 187 -11.60 -1.31 8.58
C ALA A 187 -11.65 -1.49 10.10
N LEU A 188 -12.45 -0.71 10.82
CA LEU A 188 -12.61 -0.86 12.28
C LEU A 188 -13.25 -2.21 12.63
N ARG A 189 -14.31 -2.61 11.91
CA ARG A 189 -14.96 -3.91 12.08
C ARG A 189 -14.03 -5.07 11.74
N GLU A 190 -13.29 -4.99 10.64
CA GLU A 190 -12.32 -6.03 10.29
C GLU A 190 -11.20 -6.12 11.33
N LEU A 191 -10.73 -4.99 11.87
CA LEU A 191 -9.72 -4.95 12.93
C LEU A 191 -10.24 -5.63 14.20
N ALA A 192 -11.45 -5.29 14.63
CA ALA A 192 -12.09 -5.92 15.78
C ALA A 192 -12.23 -7.44 15.59
N ALA A 193 -12.63 -7.90 14.40
CA ALA A 193 -12.71 -9.33 14.09
C ALA A 193 -11.35 -10.04 14.18
N ARG A 194 -10.26 -9.37 13.73
CA ARG A 194 -8.89 -9.91 13.89
C ARG A 194 -8.47 -10.00 15.36
N TYR A 195 -8.91 -9.07 16.22
CA TYR A 195 -8.67 -9.15 17.67
C TYR A 195 -9.46 -10.28 18.32
N VAL A 196 -10.72 -10.53 17.90
CA VAL A 196 -11.47 -11.71 18.35
C VAL A 196 -10.69 -13.00 18.04
N ALA A 197 -10.26 -13.17 16.78
CA ALA A 197 -9.46 -14.33 16.38
C ALA A 197 -8.12 -14.43 17.13
N TYR A 198 -7.50 -13.28 17.45
CA TYR A 198 -6.28 -13.24 18.25
C TYR A 198 -6.52 -13.79 19.67
N PHE A 199 -7.56 -13.33 20.37
CA PHE A 199 -7.89 -13.80 21.72
C PHE A 199 -8.29 -15.28 21.77
N GLU A 200 -8.82 -15.83 20.67
CA GLU A 200 -9.15 -17.26 20.56
C GLU A 200 -7.91 -18.15 20.39
N THR A 201 -6.83 -17.61 19.83
CA THR A 201 -5.63 -18.38 19.45
C THR A 201 -4.42 -18.10 20.33
N HIS A 202 -4.44 -17.05 21.15
CA HIS A 202 -3.31 -16.63 21.98
C HIS A 202 -3.72 -16.46 23.45
N ALA A 203 -3.00 -17.15 24.34
CA ALA A 203 -3.12 -16.96 25.78
C ALA A 203 -2.23 -15.80 26.27
N ALA A 204 -2.57 -14.57 25.84
CA ALA A 204 -1.83 -13.35 26.23
C ALA A 204 -2.48 -12.65 27.45
N ARG A 205 -1.66 -12.00 28.29
CA ARG A 205 -2.15 -11.13 29.38
C ARG A 205 -2.86 -9.92 28.75
N LEU A 206 -4.11 -9.66 29.15
CA LEU A 206 -4.92 -8.59 28.57
C LEU A 206 -4.24 -7.22 28.71
N GLY A 207 -3.57 -6.95 29.83
CA GLY A 207 -2.79 -5.73 30.04
C GLY A 207 -1.74 -5.46 28.96
N ASP A 208 -0.98 -6.48 28.54
CA ASP A 208 0.03 -6.36 27.47
C ASP A 208 -0.62 -6.10 26.10
N VAL A 209 -1.78 -6.70 25.85
CA VAL A 209 -2.56 -6.48 24.63
C VAL A 209 -3.06 -5.03 24.58
N CYS A 210 -3.71 -4.55 25.64
CA CYS A 210 -4.19 -3.18 25.74
C CYS A 210 -3.04 -2.17 25.64
N PHE A 211 -1.94 -2.37 26.38
CA PHE A 211 -0.75 -1.53 26.32
C PHE A 211 -0.20 -1.42 24.90
N THR A 212 -0.05 -2.56 24.22
CA THR A 212 0.48 -2.58 22.85
C THR A 212 -0.48 -1.95 21.84
N ALA A 213 -1.78 -2.21 21.97
CA ALA A 213 -2.79 -1.67 21.08
C ALA A 213 -2.91 -0.15 21.25
N ASN A 214 -3.01 0.32 22.49
CA ASN A 214 -3.22 1.73 22.83
C ASN A 214 -1.96 2.56 22.56
N GLY A 215 -0.78 2.13 23.03
CA GLY A 215 0.47 2.91 22.90
C GLY A 215 1.35 2.53 21.70
N GLY A 216 0.94 1.58 20.85
CA GLY A 216 1.74 1.04 19.75
C GLY A 216 1.08 1.13 18.38
N ARG A 217 -0.02 1.89 18.25
CA ARG A 217 -0.79 2.06 17.02
C ARG A 217 -1.12 3.54 16.83
N SER A 218 -1.34 3.92 15.57
CA SER A 218 -1.91 5.23 15.25
C SER A 218 -3.39 5.27 15.63
N HIS A 219 -3.87 6.42 16.11
CA HIS A 219 -5.27 6.65 16.42
C HIS A 219 -5.95 7.45 15.29
N PHE A 220 -6.97 6.86 14.67
CA PHE A 220 -7.76 7.45 13.59
C PHE A 220 -9.15 7.92 14.09
N ASN A 221 -9.97 8.45 13.18
CA ASN A 221 -11.24 9.09 13.52
C ASN A 221 -12.35 8.10 13.89
N GLU A 222 -12.36 6.89 13.34
CA GLU A 222 -13.29 5.85 13.78
C GLU A 222 -12.72 5.21 15.02
N ARG A 223 -13.25 5.55 16.20
CA ARG A 223 -12.71 5.09 17.48
C ARG A 223 -13.67 4.14 18.17
N LEU A 224 -13.10 3.09 18.74
CA LEU A 224 -13.79 2.12 19.58
C LEU A 224 -12.99 1.94 20.88
N ALA A 225 -13.67 1.98 22.02
CA ALA A 225 -13.12 1.73 23.33
C ALA A 225 -13.98 0.69 24.05
N LEU A 226 -13.34 -0.34 24.59
CA LEU A 226 -14.01 -1.42 25.31
C LEU A 226 -13.25 -1.74 26.60
N THR A 227 -13.97 -2.13 27.65
CA THR A 227 -13.34 -2.56 28.90
C THR A 227 -13.69 -4.00 29.27
N ALA A 228 -12.73 -4.72 29.84
CA ALA A 228 -12.92 -6.08 30.35
C ALA A 228 -11.88 -6.42 31.43
N ALA A 229 -12.15 -7.42 32.27
CA ALA A 229 -11.19 -7.92 33.25
C ALA A 229 -10.27 -8.99 32.62
N THR A 230 -10.78 -9.76 31.67
CA THR A 230 -10.05 -10.88 31.06
C THR A 230 -10.06 -10.85 29.53
N ALA A 231 -9.06 -11.50 28.91
CA ALA A 231 -9.00 -11.64 27.45
C ALA A 231 -10.23 -12.34 26.86
N ALA A 232 -10.79 -13.31 27.58
CA ALA A 232 -12.02 -14.01 27.19
C ALA A 232 -13.23 -13.07 27.18
N GLU A 233 -13.39 -12.27 28.24
CA GLU A 233 -14.43 -11.23 28.29
C GLU A 233 -14.26 -10.19 27.19
N MET A 234 -13.02 -9.73 26.94
CA MET A 234 -12.74 -8.76 25.86
C MET A 234 -13.14 -9.31 24.49
N GLY A 235 -12.80 -10.57 24.19
CA GLY A 235 -13.21 -11.25 22.97
C GLY A 235 -14.73 -11.39 22.84
N ALA A 236 -15.42 -11.70 23.94
CA ALA A 236 -16.89 -11.79 23.95
C ALA A 236 -17.55 -10.41 23.70
N THR A 237 -17.05 -9.35 24.33
CA THR A 237 -17.54 -7.98 24.14
C THR A 237 -17.33 -7.50 22.71
N LEU A 238 -16.17 -7.76 22.11
CA LEU A 238 -15.91 -7.46 20.69
C LEU A 238 -16.86 -8.22 19.76
N ARG A 239 -17.17 -9.49 20.06
CA ARG A 239 -18.10 -10.30 19.28
C ARG A 239 -19.53 -9.77 19.35
N ALA A 240 -19.99 -9.38 20.54
CA ALA A 240 -21.30 -8.75 20.73
C ALA A 240 -21.40 -7.42 19.95
N TRP A 241 -20.38 -6.57 20.02
CA TRP A 241 -20.33 -5.33 19.24
C TRP A 241 -20.35 -5.58 17.73
N LEU A 242 -19.61 -6.58 17.24
CA LEU A 242 -19.63 -6.96 15.82
C LEU A 242 -21.00 -7.45 15.36
N ALA A 243 -21.74 -8.15 16.23
CA ALA A 243 -23.11 -8.60 15.98
C ALA A 243 -24.15 -7.46 16.01
N GLY A 244 -23.78 -6.27 16.49
CA GLY A 244 -24.68 -5.13 16.63
C GLY A 244 -25.47 -5.12 17.94
N ASP A 245 -25.09 -5.95 18.91
CA ASP A 245 -25.72 -5.97 20.23
C ASP A 245 -25.31 -4.73 21.04
N GLU A 246 -26.25 -4.19 21.82
CA GLU A 246 -25.92 -3.19 22.83
C GLU A 246 -25.10 -3.86 23.95
N ALA A 247 -23.78 -3.68 23.90
CA ALA A 247 -22.88 -4.16 24.93
C ALA A 247 -22.58 -3.05 25.93
N PRO A 248 -22.77 -3.27 27.25
CA PRO A 248 -22.34 -2.30 28.25
C PRO A 248 -20.82 -2.11 28.18
N ARG A 249 -20.35 -0.89 28.47
CA ARG A 249 -18.92 -0.52 28.47
C ARG A 249 -18.23 -0.56 27.11
N VAL A 250 -19.00 -0.37 26.04
CA VAL A 250 -18.49 -0.13 24.69
C VAL A 250 -18.81 1.30 24.30
N ARG A 251 -17.78 2.05 23.92
CA ARG A 251 -17.89 3.42 23.39
C ARG A 251 -17.39 3.43 21.95
N ARG A 252 -18.18 4.02 21.06
CA ARG A 252 -17.87 4.17 19.63
C ARG A 252 -18.25 5.58 19.24
N GLU A 253 -17.34 6.27 18.56
CA GLU A 253 -17.67 7.49 17.83
C GLU A 253 -16.82 7.65 16.58
N THR A 254 -17.34 8.44 15.64
CA THR A 254 -16.60 8.91 14.47
C THR A 254 -16.28 10.38 14.68
N ILE A 255 -14.99 10.69 14.81
CA ILE A 255 -14.54 12.07 15.03
C ILE A 255 -14.69 12.88 13.74
N GLY A 256 -15.42 13.99 13.83
CA GLY A 256 -15.61 14.95 12.74
C GLY A 256 -14.34 15.77 12.44
N SER A 257 -14.43 16.63 11.43
CA SER A 257 -13.39 17.61 11.12
C SER A 257 -13.50 18.82 12.05
N GLY A 258 -12.85 18.76 13.20
CA GLY A 258 -12.77 19.86 14.17
C GLY A 258 -11.62 19.62 15.14
N ASP A 259 -11.28 20.64 15.91
CA ASP A 259 -10.30 20.50 16.99
C ASP A 259 -10.85 19.58 18.09
N ALA A 260 -9.96 18.91 18.83
CA ALA A 260 -10.35 18.11 19.96
C ALA A 260 -11.04 19.00 21.02
N PRO A 261 -12.12 18.54 21.66
CA PRO A 261 -12.84 19.36 22.62
C PRO A 261 -11.98 19.62 23.86
N GLU A 262 -12.04 20.84 24.37
CA GLU A 262 -11.42 21.21 25.64
C GLU A 262 -12.28 20.76 26.82
N VAL A 263 -11.61 20.37 27.91
CA VAL A 263 -12.25 19.81 29.10
C VAL A 263 -12.26 20.82 30.22
N ALA A 264 -13.37 20.89 30.94
CA ALA A 264 -13.45 21.58 32.22
C ALA A 264 -13.57 20.58 33.38
N PHE A 265 -12.73 20.71 34.41
CA PHE A 265 -12.83 19.90 35.63
C PHE A 265 -13.77 20.54 36.65
N LEU A 266 -14.71 19.75 37.15
CA LEU A 266 -15.66 20.13 38.18
C LEU A 266 -15.32 19.45 39.50
N PHE A 267 -15.32 20.19 40.59
CA PHE A 267 -14.92 19.71 41.93
C PHE A 267 -16.08 19.79 42.91
N THR A 268 -16.46 18.65 43.48
CA THR A 268 -17.72 18.45 44.20
C THR A 268 -17.78 19.23 45.53
N GLY A 269 -19.00 19.53 45.99
CA GLY A 269 -19.23 20.15 47.29
C GLY A 269 -19.43 19.14 48.42
N GLN A 270 -19.59 19.66 49.64
CA GLN A 270 -19.95 18.86 50.81
C GLN A 270 -21.31 18.17 50.65
N GLY A 271 -21.41 16.92 51.10
CA GLY A 271 -22.60 16.06 51.01
C GLY A 271 -22.41 14.84 50.10
N ALA A 272 -21.28 14.74 49.42
CA ALA A 272 -20.94 13.62 48.53
C ALA A 272 -20.00 12.58 49.14
N GLN A 273 -19.47 12.85 50.34
CA GLN A 273 -18.56 11.98 51.05
C GLN A 273 -19.23 10.68 51.51
N TYR A 274 -18.48 9.58 51.50
CA TYR A 274 -18.86 8.31 52.09
C TYR A 274 -17.61 7.51 52.50
N VAL A 275 -17.75 6.61 53.47
CA VAL A 275 -16.65 5.73 53.89
C VAL A 275 -16.28 4.78 52.75
N GLY A 276 -14.98 4.69 52.45
CA GLY A 276 -14.46 3.82 51.40
C GLY A 276 -14.39 4.44 50.00
N MET A 277 -14.69 5.73 49.84
CA MET A 277 -14.48 6.42 48.55
C MET A 277 -13.01 6.38 48.12
N GLY A 278 -12.74 5.93 46.89
CA GLY A 278 -11.38 5.82 46.33
C GLY A 278 -10.57 4.62 46.84
N ARG A 279 -11.18 3.69 47.58
CA ARG A 279 -10.46 2.56 48.21
C ARG A 279 -9.85 1.62 47.17
N GLN A 280 -10.54 1.36 46.07
CA GLN A 280 -10.06 0.47 45.02
C GLN A 280 -8.90 1.11 44.26
N LEU A 281 -9.01 2.40 43.94
CA LEU A 281 -7.93 3.17 43.32
C LEU A 281 -6.70 3.24 44.23
N TYR A 282 -6.87 3.53 45.53
CA TYR A 282 -5.76 3.52 46.49
C TYR A 282 -5.01 2.18 46.55
N ALA A 283 -5.72 1.05 46.43
CA ALA A 283 -5.10 -0.26 46.43
C ALA A 283 -4.30 -0.55 45.14
N THR A 284 -4.73 -0.05 43.98
CA THR A 284 -4.31 -0.57 42.67
C THR A 284 -3.70 0.46 41.70
N LEU A 285 -3.75 1.75 42.02
CA LEU A 285 -3.24 2.84 41.19
C LEU A 285 -2.23 3.70 41.98
N PRO A 286 -0.91 3.55 41.74
CA PRO A 286 0.12 4.23 42.52
C PRO A 286 0.00 5.75 42.55
N VAL A 287 -0.25 6.43 41.42
CA VAL A 287 -0.44 7.90 41.39
C VAL A 287 -1.53 8.37 42.37
N PHE A 288 -2.66 7.66 42.43
CA PHE A 288 -3.75 8.00 43.34
C PHE A 288 -3.35 7.81 44.80
N ARG A 289 -2.74 6.65 45.10
CA ARG A 289 -2.26 6.30 46.45
C ARG A 289 -1.23 7.30 46.96
N GLU A 290 -0.19 7.57 46.17
CA GLU A 290 0.89 8.48 46.55
C GLU A 290 0.36 9.89 46.80
N THR A 291 -0.57 10.36 45.97
CA THR A 291 -1.21 11.66 46.16
C THR A 291 -2.01 11.70 47.47
N LEU A 292 -2.78 10.65 47.76
CA LEU A 292 -3.59 10.59 48.98
C LEU A 292 -2.72 10.45 50.24
N ASP A 293 -1.60 9.71 50.17
CA ASP A 293 -0.60 9.59 51.23
C ASP A 293 0.08 10.93 51.54
N VAL A 294 0.35 11.73 50.51
CA VAL A 294 0.86 13.10 50.66
C VAL A 294 -0.18 13.97 51.37
N CYS A 295 -1.44 13.92 50.96
CA CYS A 295 -2.53 14.67 51.60
C CYS A 295 -2.69 14.27 53.09
N ASP A 296 -2.72 12.97 53.40
CA ASP A 296 -2.77 12.47 54.78
C ASP A 296 -1.64 13.05 55.62
N ARG A 297 -0.40 12.94 55.13
CA ARG A 297 0.80 13.42 55.84
C ARG A 297 0.73 14.92 56.12
N LEU A 298 0.26 15.73 55.16
CA LEU A 298 0.12 17.18 55.31
C LEU A 298 -1.03 17.58 56.24
N LEU A 299 -2.06 16.72 56.38
CA LEU A 299 -3.21 16.96 57.25
C LEU A 299 -3.02 16.53 58.70
N ARG A 300 -2.04 15.67 59.01
CA ARG A 300 -1.76 15.20 60.39
C ARG A 300 -1.63 16.31 61.44
N PRO A 301 -1.07 17.51 61.16
CA PRO A 301 -1.03 18.59 62.15
C PRO A 301 -2.41 19.20 62.46
N TYR A 302 -3.41 18.95 61.61
CA TYR A 302 -4.74 19.56 61.68
C TYR A 302 -5.86 18.56 62.01
N LEU A 303 -5.60 17.25 61.96
CA LEU A 303 -6.62 16.23 62.26
C LEU A 303 -6.16 15.38 63.45
N GLU A 304 -7.10 15.03 64.33
CA GLU A 304 -6.80 14.15 65.47
C GLU A 304 -6.57 12.70 65.03
N HIS A 305 -7.31 12.26 64.00
CA HIS A 305 -7.16 10.97 63.35
C HIS A 305 -6.54 11.11 61.96
N SER A 306 -5.80 10.09 61.52
CA SER A 306 -5.29 10.03 60.15
C SER A 306 -6.46 10.10 59.16
N LEU A 307 -6.27 10.82 58.05
CA LEU A 307 -7.31 10.93 57.03
C LEU A 307 -7.60 9.55 56.43
N LEU A 308 -6.56 8.76 56.20
CA LEU A 308 -6.68 7.41 55.65
C LEU A 308 -7.44 6.47 56.60
N GLU A 309 -7.23 6.62 57.90
CA GLU A 309 -7.99 5.86 58.92
C GLU A 309 -9.48 6.19 58.83
N VAL A 310 -9.85 7.47 58.70
CA VAL A 310 -11.26 7.88 58.57
C VAL A 310 -11.86 7.44 57.23
N LEU A 311 -11.13 7.59 56.13
CA LEU A 311 -11.59 7.20 54.79
C LEU A 311 -11.83 5.69 54.67
N PHE A 312 -10.97 4.87 55.29
CA PHE A 312 -10.96 3.42 55.08
C PHE A 312 -11.35 2.58 56.30
N ALA A 313 -11.81 3.20 57.38
CA ALA A 313 -12.43 2.52 58.52
C ALA A 313 -13.68 1.70 58.12
N ASP A 314 -14.15 0.89 59.07
CA ASP A 314 -15.49 0.32 59.00
C ASP A 314 -16.54 1.42 59.17
N GLU A 315 -17.55 1.46 58.30
CA GLU A 315 -18.56 2.52 58.27
C GLU A 315 -19.31 2.68 59.61
N ALA A 316 -19.58 1.57 60.30
CA ALA A 316 -20.27 1.57 61.59
C ALA A 316 -19.36 1.94 62.78
N SER A 317 -18.05 2.08 62.58
CA SER A 317 -17.12 2.41 63.65
C SER A 317 -17.18 3.90 64.02
N ALA A 318 -16.78 4.24 65.25
CA ALA A 318 -16.72 5.64 65.69
C ALA A 318 -15.82 6.49 64.79
N VAL A 319 -14.68 5.94 64.35
CA VAL A 319 -13.74 6.61 63.42
C VAL A 319 -14.38 6.78 62.03
N GLY A 320 -15.10 5.78 61.52
CA GLY A 320 -15.81 5.88 60.24
C GLY A 320 -16.89 6.96 60.24
N GLN A 321 -17.58 7.16 61.36
CA GLN A 321 -18.60 8.21 61.49
C GLN A 321 -18.02 9.64 61.45
N LEU A 322 -16.72 9.81 61.75
CA LEU A 322 -16.06 11.11 61.66
C LEU A 322 -16.10 11.69 60.24
N ILE A 323 -16.23 10.87 59.19
CA ILE A 323 -16.33 11.37 57.81
C ILE A 323 -17.52 12.33 57.62
N ASN A 324 -18.54 12.25 58.47
CA ASN A 324 -19.73 13.10 58.46
C ASN A 324 -19.57 14.38 59.30
N GLU A 325 -18.48 14.49 60.06
CA GLU A 325 -18.13 15.71 60.78
C GLU A 325 -17.39 16.67 59.84
N THR A 326 -17.79 17.93 59.85
CA THR A 326 -17.31 18.97 58.93
C THR A 326 -15.78 19.11 58.93
N ALA A 327 -15.15 18.90 60.10
CA ALA A 327 -13.71 18.95 60.27
C ALA A 327 -12.96 17.88 59.45
N TYR A 328 -13.58 16.72 59.21
CA TYR A 328 -13.02 15.65 58.39
C TYR A 328 -13.62 15.60 56.99
N THR A 329 -14.91 15.93 56.83
CA THR A 329 -15.60 15.93 55.53
C THR A 329 -14.88 16.81 54.50
N GLN A 330 -14.51 18.04 54.86
CA GLN A 330 -13.94 18.98 53.89
C GLN A 330 -12.51 18.59 53.47
N PRO A 331 -11.59 18.23 54.39
CA PRO A 331 -10.29 17.69 54.00
C PRO A 331 -10.36 16.36 53.23
N ALA A 332 -11.31 15.48 53.58
CA ALA A 332 -11.53 14.23 52.86
C ALA A 332 -11.95 14.44 51.41
N LEU A 333 -12.95 15.30 51.18
CA LEU A 333 -13.39 15.66 49.83
C LEU A 333 -12.23 16.30 49.07
N PHE A 334 -11.57 17.32 49.63
CA PHE A 334 -10.43 17.96 49.00
C PHE A 334 -9.38 16.95 48.53
N SER A 335 -9.01 16.01 49.40
CA SER A 335 -7.93 15.05 49.13
C SER A 335 -8.30 14.03 48.05
N ILE A 336 -9.54 13.53 48.07
CA ILE A 336 -10.05 12.62 47.02
C ILE A 336 -10.15 13.34 45.68
N GLU A 337 -10.76 14.52 45.67
CA GLU A 337 -10.96 15.32 44.47
C GLU A 337 -9.63 15.72 43.83
N TYR A 338 -8.65 16.14 44.63
CA TYR A 338 -7.30 16.44 44.17
C TYR A 338 -6.58 15.19 43.63
N ALA A 339 -6.67 14.05 44.32
CA ALA A 339 -6.07 12.80 43.86
C ALA A 339 -6.67 12.31 42.53
N LEU A 340 -7.99 12.46 42.33
CA LEU A 340 -8.65 12.17 41.05
C LEU A 340 -8.15 13.10 39.94
N ALA A 341 -8.00 14.39 40.21
CA ALA A 341 -7.42 15.32 39.24
C ALA A 341 -5.98 14.93 38.85
N GLN A 342 -5.14 14.53 39.82
CA GLN A 342 -3.79 14.05 39.53
C GLN A 342 -3.79 12.78 38.65
N VAL A 343 -4.75 11.87 38.86
CA VAL A 343 -4.91 10.70 37.99
C VAL A 343 -5.23 11.12 36.56
N TRP A 344 -6.22 11.99 36.34
CA TRP A 344 -6.57 12.46 34.99
C TRP A 344 -5.38 13.16 34.30
N LEU A 345 -4.68 14.02 35.04
CA LEU A 345 -3.46 14.69 34.55
C LEU A 345 -2.36 13.69 34.18
N SER A 346 -2.19 12.62 34.96
CA SER A 346 -1.20 11.56 34.67
C SER A 346 -1.52 10.76 33.41
N TRP A 347 -2.79 10.72 32.99
CA TRP A 347 -3.25 10.11 31.74
C TRP A 347 -3.29 11.11 30.58
N GLY A 348 -2.77 12.32 30.78
CA GLY A 348 -2.73 13.38 29.75
C GLY A 348 -4.03 14.16 29.61
N ILE A 349 -5.08 13.85 30.38
CA ILE A 349 -6.34 14.60 30.37
C ILE A 349 -6.15 15.87 31.19
N LYS A 350 -5.94 16.99 30.50
CA LYS A 350 -5.66 18.29 31.10
C LYS A 350 -6.90 19.20 31.03
N PRO A 351 -7.29 19.86 32.13
CA PRO A 351 -8.36 20.84 32.09
C PRO A 351 -7.88 22.13 31.41
N ALA A 352 -8.70 22.68 30.54
CA ALA A 352 -8.59 24.05 30.05
C ALA A 352 -9.30 25.04 31.00
N ALA A 353 -10.31 24.57 31.73
CA ALA A 353 -10.96 25.31 32.80
C ALA A 353 -11.26 24.45 34.03
N VAL A 354 -11.44 25.08 35.18
CA VAL A 354 -11.78 24.45 36.44
C VAL A 354 -12.88 25.22 37.17
N MET A 355 -13.72 24.48 37.89
CA MET A 355 -14.78 25.05 38.73
C MET A 355 -15.06 24.12 39.90
N GLY A 356 -15.28 24.69 41.08
CA GLY A 356 -15.74 23.93 42.23
C GLY A 356 -17.17 24.25 42.63
N HIS A 357 -17.67 23.55 43.65
CA HIS A 357 -18.87 23.94 44.38
C HIS A 357 -18.55 24.03 45.88
N SER A 358 -18.56 25.23 46.45
CA SER A 358 -18.22 25.46 47.85
C SER A 358 -16.81 24.92 48.16
N VAL A 359 -16.71 23.80 48.88
CA VAL A 359 -15.46 23.13 49.23
C VAL A 359 -14.60 22.82 47.99
N GLY A 360 -15.23 22.38 46.90
CA GLY A 360 -14.51 22.04 45.67
C GLY A 360 -13.78 23.22 45.04
N GLU A 361 -14.14 24.47 45.32
CA GLU A 361 -13.41 25.62 44.74
C GLU A 361 -11.99 25.73 45.30
N PHE A 362 -11.74 25.26 46.51
CA PHE A 362 -10.38 25.17 47.05
C PHE A 362 -9.53 24.18 46.23
N VAL A 363 -10.13 23.09 45.77
CA VAL A 363 -9.44 22.12 44.90
C VAL A 363 -9.24 22.71 43.51
N ALA A 364 -10.26 23.34 42.94
CA ALA A 364 -10.18 24.03 41.65
C ALA A 364 -9.05 25.09 41.65
N ALA A 365 -8.99 25.93 42.68
CA ALA A 365 -7.96 26.94 42.84
C ALA A 365 -6.56 26.32 43.01
N CYS A 366 -6.44 25.22 43.77
CA CYS A 366 -5.18 24.47 43.89
C CYS A 366 -4.71 23.92 42.53
N VAL A 367 -5.60 23.28 41.77
CA VAL A 367 -5.30 22.73 40.44
C VAL A 367 -5.00 23.84 39.43
N ALA A 368 -5.66 25.00 39.52
CA ALA A 368 -5.33 26.19 38.74
C ALA A 368 -4.03 26.88 39.19
N GLY A 369 -3.37 26.41 40.24
CA GLY A 369 -2.10 26.95 40.73
C GLY A 369 -2.22 28.25 41.54
N VAL A 370 -3.41 28.59 42.05
CA VAL A 370 -3.62 29.79 42.89
C VAL A 370 -2.87 29.68 44.22
N PHE A 371 -2.75 28.47 44.77
CA PHE A 371 -1.91 28.16 45.93
C PHE A 371 -1.44 26.71 45.87
N SER A 372 -0.47 26.36 46.71
CA SER A 372 0.10 25.00 46.78
C SER A 372 -0.89 23.99 47.39
N LEU A 373 -0.63 22.68 47.18
CA LEU A 373 -1.38 21.60 47.83
C LEU A 373 -1.37 21.74 49.36
N GLU A 374 -0.20 22.03 49.94
CA GLU A 374 -0.03 22.21 51.39
C GLU A 374 -0.88 23.38 51.91
N ASP A 375 -0.84 24.53 51.23
CA ASP A 375 -1.65 25.68 51.60
C ASP A 375 -3.16 25.40 51.42
N GLY A 376 -3.56 24.73 50.35
CA GLY A 376 -4.94 24.33 50.11
C GLY A 376 -5.49 23.42 51.22
N LEU A 377 -4.70 22.42 51.62
CA LEU A 377 -5.03 21.51 52.73
C LEU A 377 -5.11 22.25 54.07
N LYS A 378 -4.20 23.18 54.33
CA LYS A 378 -4.23 24.04 55.52
C LYS A 378 -5.49 24.90 55.57
N LEU A 379 -5.87 25.52 54.46
CA LEU A 379 -7.10 26.33 54.38
C LEU A 379 -8.34 25.47 54.62
N ILE A 380 -8.44 24.33 53.96
CA ILE A 380 -9.65 23.52 54.07
C ILE A 380 -9.78 22.85 55.44
N ALA A 381 -8.66 22.45 56.06
CA ALA A 381 -8.67 21.93 57.43
C ALA A 381 -9.10 23.01 58.43
N ALA A 382 -8.54 24.23 58.34
CA ALA A 382 -8.94 25.34 59.18
C ALA A 382 -10.41 25.72 58.97
N ARG A 383 -10.89 25.75 57.72
CA ARG A 383 -12.31 26.00 57.38
C ARG A 383 -13.21 24.96 58.03
N GLY A 384 -12.90 23.67 57.87
CA GLY A 384 -13.66 22.55 58.42
C GLY A 384 -13.74 22.60 59.95
N GLN A 385 -12.60 22.79 60.63
CA GLN A 385 -12.53 22.89 62.10
C GLN A 385 -13.31 24.09 62.64
N LEU A 386 -13.08 25.28 62.08
CA LEU A 386 -13.76 26.49 62.53
C LEU A 386 -15.28 26.38 62.34
N MET A 387 -15.72 25.85 61.20
CA MET A 387 -17.14 25.60 60.94
C MET A 387 -17.74 24.57 61.88
N GLN A 388 -17.02 23.49 62.20
CA GLN A 388 -17.46 22.46 63.13
C GLN A 388 -17.64 23.00 64.56
N ALA A 389 -16.84 23.99 64.96
CA ALA A 389 -16.90 24.60 66.29
C ALA A 389 -18.06 25.59 66.49
N LEU A 390 -18.83 25.90 65.44
CA LEU A 390 -19.99 26.77 65.56
C LEU A 390 -21.13 26.11 66.34
N PRO A 391 -22.01 26.88 66.99
CA PRO A 391 -23.18 26.32 67.67
C PRO A 391 -24.12 25.57 66.71
N ALA A 392 -24.67 24.46 67.18
CA ALA A 392 -25.74 23.74 66.50
C ALA A 392 -27.02 24.60 66.38
N GLY A 393 -27.91 24.24 65.45
CA GLY A 393 -29.21 24.91 65.25
C GLY A 393 -29.36 25.67 63.94
N GLY A 394 -28.31 25.70 63.11
CA GLY A 394 -28.40 26.09 61.70
C GLY A 394 -28.95 24.96 60.83
N THR A 395 -29.68 25.28 59.76
CA THR A 395 -30.15 24.29 58.78
C THR A 395 -30.09 24.85 57.36
N MET A 396 -30.20 23.96 56.37
CA MET A 396 -30.25 24.30 54.95
C MET A 396 -31.43 23.60 54.28
N ALA A 397 -32.02 24.25 53.27
CA ALA A 397 -33.12 23.67 52.51
C ALA A 397 -33.03 24.05 51.03
N ALA A 398 -33.29 23.08 50.15
CA ALA A 398 -33.49 23.32 48.74
C ALA A 398 -34.94 23.78 48.49
N VAL A 399 -35.11 24.87 47.76
CA VAL A 399 -36.37 25.47 47.37
C VAL A 399 -36.47 25.41 45.86
N PHE A 400 -37.57 24.83 45.36
CA PHE A 400 -37.77 24.59 43.93
C PHE A 400 -38.55 25.74 43.27
N ALA A 401 -37.94 26.93 43.24
CA ALA A 401 -38.47 28.16 42.64
C ALA A 401 -37.32 29.02 42.07
N ASP A 402 -37.65 30.06 41.33
CA ASP A 402 -36.65 31.01 40.81
C ASP A 402 -36.01 31.86 41.92
N GLU A 403 -34.82 32.39 41.64
CA GLU A 403 -34.03 33.15 42.62
C GLU A 403 -34.77 34.37 43.14
N ALA A 404 -35.52 35.10 42.31
CA ALA A 404 -36.22 36.30 42.72
C ALA A 404 -37.33 35.99 43.73
N THR A 405 -38.10 34.92 43.49
CA THR A 405 -39.11 34.41 44.41
C THR A 405 -38.50 34.02 45.77
N VAL A 406 -37.38 33.29 45.76
CA VAL A 406 -36.71 32.86 47.00
C VAL A 406 -36.09 34.04 47.75
N ALA A 407 -35.46 34.97 47.04
CA ALA A 407 -34.88 36.18 47.63
C ALA A 407 -35.95 37.04 48.32
N ALA A 408 -37.13 37.19 47.70
CA ALA A 408 -38.26 37.89 48.31
C ALA A 408 -38.75 37.21 49.61
N ALA A 409 -38.76 35.88 49.65
CA ALA A 409 -39.13 35.12 50.85
C ALA A 409 -38.07 35.19 51.96
N VAL A 410 -36.79 35.31 51.60
CA VAL A 410 -35.66 35.43 52.54
C VAL A 410 -35.52 36.86 53.08
N ALA A 411 -35.90 37.89 52.32
CA ALA A 411 -35.69 39.30 52.68
C ALA A 411 -36.17 39.69 54.10
N PRO A 412 -37.34 39.23 54.61
CA PRO A 412 -37.76 39.51 55.99
C PRO A 412 -36.84 38.90 57.07
N TYR A 413 -36.04 37.89 56.70
CA TYR A 413 -35.16 37.13 57.58
C TYR A 413 -33.67 37.34 57.25
N ALA A 414 -33.31 38.38 56.49
CA ALA A 414 -31.95 38.55 55.93
C ALA A 414 -30.81 38.59 56.97
N SER A 415 -31.10 38.90 58.24
CA SER A 415 -30.11 38.84 59.33
C SER A 415 -29.84 37.42 59.85
N GLN A 416 -30.71 36.46 59.53
CA GLN A 416 -30.70 35.08 60.04
C GLN A 416 -30.58 34.03 58.94
N VAL A 417 -31.05 34.32 57.73
CA VAL A 417 -31.09 33.41 56.58
C VAL A 417 -30.52 34.12 55.35
N SER A 418 -29.80 33.38 54.52
CA SER A 418 -29.32 33.83 53.21
C SER A 418 -29.56 32.76 52.15
N VAL A 419 -29.53 33.17 50.89
CA VAL A 419 -29.35 32.22 49.78
C VAL A 419 -27.92 31.70 49.87
N ALA A 420 -27.76 30.39 49.99
CA ALA A 420 -26.47 29.71 50.11
C ALA A 420 -25.95 29.19 48.76
N ALA A 421 -26.85 28.82 47.84
CA ALA A 421 -26.45 28.38 46.50
C ALA A 421 -27.58 28.59 45.48
N VAL A 422 -27.21 28.97 44.26
CA VAL A 422 -28.06 29.00 43.08
C VAL A 422 -27.60 27.86 42.17
N ASN A 423 -28.19 26.67 42.35
CA ASN A 423 -27.76 25.43 41.67
C ASN A 423 -28.42 25.24 40.30
N GLY A 424 -29.40 26.07 39.96
CA GLY A 424 -30.08 26.07 38.68
C GLY A 424 -31.25 27.07 38.69
N PRO A 425 -31.93 27.27 37.54
CA PRO A 425 -32.97 28.28 37.41
C PRO A 425 -34.14 28.15 38.39
N THR A 426 -34.41 26.93 38.85
CA THR A 426 -35.48 26.61 39.80
C THR A 426 -34.99 25.76 40.98
N ASN A 427 -33.70 25.82 41.30
CA ASN A 427 -33.11 25.02 42.39
C ASN A 427 -32.19 25.90 43.24
N ILE A 428 -32.77 26.55 44.25
CA ILE A 428 -32.10 27.51 45.11
C ILE A 428 -31.98 26.92 46.52
N VAL A 429 -30.83 27.06 47.16
CA VAL A 429 -30.62 26.59 48.52
C VAL A 429 -30.58 27.79 49.46
N ILE A 430 -31.40 27.76 50.51
CA ILE A 430 -31.37 28.73 51.61
C ILE A 430 -30.71 28.11 52.84
N SER A 431 -30.04 28.94 53.63
CA SER A 431 -29.27 28.53 54.80
C SER A 431 -29.36 29.57 55.91
N GLY A 432 -29.53 29.12 57.15
CA GLY A 432 -29.59 30.03 58.29
C GLY A 432 -30.11 29.39 59.58
N ALA A 433 -30.64 30.21 60.48
CA ALA A 433 -31.24 29.76 61.74
C ALA A 433 -32.45 28.84 61.48
N GLY A 434 -32.50 27.69 62.14
CA GLY A 434 -33.49 26.63 61.88
C GLY A 434 -34.95 27.09 61.95
N THR A 435 -35.30 27.92 62.93
CA THR A 435 -36.66 28.47 63.11
C THR A 435 -37.04 29.43 61.98
N ALA A 436 -36.12 30.27 61.53
CA ALA A 436 -36.35 31.20 60.43
C ALA A 436 -36.47 30.47 59.08
N VAL A 437 -35.62 29.46 58.83
CA VAL A 437 -35.74 28.61 57.64
C VAL A 437 -37.09 27.89 57.64
N ALA A 438 -37.50 27.29 58.75
CA ALA A 438 -38.80 26.61 58.86
C ALA A 438 -39.98 27.54 58.53
N ALA A 439 -39.97 28.79 59.05
CA ALA A 439 -41.00 29.78 58.75
C ALA A 439 -41.05 30.17 57.26
N ILE A 440 -39.89 30.30 56.61
CA ILE A 440 -39.81 30.54 55.15
C ILE A 440 -40.39 29.35 54.39
N LEU A 441 -40.03 28.11 54.76
CA LEU A 441 -40.54 26.91 54.09
C LEU A 441 -42.05 26.77 54.25
N GLU A 442 -42.61 27.10 55.42
CA GLU A 442 -44.06 27.11 55.65
C GLU A 442 -44.77 28.15 54.76
N ALA A 443 -44.23 29.36 54.67
CA ALA A 443 -44.76 30.42 53.81
C ALA A 443 -44.73 30.05 52.32
N LEU A 444 -43.64 29.41 51.87
CA LEU A 444 -43.49 28.93 50.49
C LEU A 444 -44.41 27.73 50.20
N ASN A 445 -44.56 26.80 51.15
CA ASN A 445 -45.49 25.68 51.02
C ASN A 445 -46.94 26.15 50.94
N ALA A 446 -47.32 27.21 51.67
CA ALA A 446 -48.63 27.84 51.56
C ALA A 446 -48.89 28.41 50.14
N GLN A 447 -47.83 28.81 49.44
CA GLN A 447 -47.86 29.23 48.03
C GLN A 447 -47.71 28.05 47.05
N LYS A 448 -47.74 26.80 47.53
CA LYS A 448 -47.56 25.56 46.76
C LYS A 448 -46.17 25.42 46.11
N ILE A 449 -45.17 26.14 46.60
CA ILE A 449 -43.77 26.00 46.19
C ILE A 449 -43.16 24.82 46.95
N LYS A 450 -42.59 23.86 46.22
CA LYS A 450 -41.96 22.68 46.83
C LYS A 450 -40.62 23.06 47.47
N SER A 451 -40.32 22.43 48.60
CA SER A 451 -39.03 22.55 49.27
C SER A 451 -38.60 21.21 49.89
N ARG A 452 -37.30 21.06 50.15
CA ARG A 452 -36.71 19.87 50.76
C ARG A 452 -35.59 20.25 51.73
N PRO A 453 -35.68 19.87 53.02
CA PRO A 453 -34.58 20.02 53.96
C PRO A 453 -33.34 19.25 53.49
N LEU A 454 -32.16 19.81 53.72
CA LEU A 454 -30.88 19.16 53.42
C LEU A 454 -30.27 18.64 54.72
N VAL A 455 -29.69 17.44 54.67
CA VAL A 455 -28.98 16.84 55.81
C VAL A 455 -27.59 17.45 55.88
N VAL A 456 -27.43 18.43 56.77
CA VAL A 456 -26.17 19.14 57.02
C VAL A 456 -25.97 19.34 58.52
N SER A 457 -24.73 19.43 58.95
CA SER A 457 -24.37 19.70 60.35
C SER A 457 -24.63 21.15 60.75
N HIS A 458 -24.46 22.10 59.81
CA HIS A 458 -24.54 23.54 60.05
C HIS A 458 -25.12 24.29 58.85
N ALA A 459 -25.48 25.56 59.06
CA ALA A 459 -25.97 26.47 58.03
C ALA A 459 -24.82 27.15 57.26
N PHE A 460 -24.16 26.43 56.34
CA PHE A 460 -23.08 26.98 55.50
C PHE A 460 -23.58 28.12 54.59
N HIS A 461 -22.70 29.06 54.23
CA HIS A 461 -23.03 30.21 53.36
C HIS A 461 -24.19 31.05 53.89
N SER A 462 -24.11 31.40 55.18
CA SER A 462 -25.16 32.14 55.89
C SER A 462 -24.58 33.12 56.92
N PRO A 463 -25.41 34.02 57.50
CA PRO A 463 -24.96 34.93 58.56
C PRO A 463 -24.42 34.19 59.80
N LEU A 464 -24.79 32.92 59.99
CA LEU A 464 -24.29 32.09 61.10
C LEU A 464 -22.79 31.75 60.97
N MET A 465 -22.17 31.97 59.80
CA MET A 465 -20.72 31.85 59.62
C MET A 465 -19.93 33.05 60.15
N GLN A 466 -20.59 34.16 60.49
CA GLN A 466 -19.94 35.40 60.93
C GLN A 466 -18.90 35.21 62.06
N PRO A 467 -19.13 34.39 63.10
CA PRO A 467 -18.19 34.25 64.22
C PRO A 467 -16.81 33.71 63.82
N ILE A 468 -16.71 32.94 62.74
CA ILE A 468 -15.45 32.30 62.32
C ILE A 468 -14.67 33.10 61.28
N LEU A 469 -15.28 34.10 60.64
CA LEU A 469 -14.68 34.80 59.49
C LEU A 469 -13.35 35.48 59.82
N ALA A 470 -13.22 36.05 61.01
CA ALA A 470 -11.98 36.71 61.43
C ALA A 470 -10.84 35.71 61.64
N ALA A 471 -11.11 34.58 62.30
CA ALA A 471 -10.14 33.52 62.51
C ALA A 471 -9.74 32.86 61.18
N PHE A 472 -10.70 32.59 60.30
CA PHE A 472 -10.41 32.03 58.99
C PHE A 472 -9.58 32.97 58.12
N ALA A 473 -9.87 34.28 58.15
CA ALA A 473 -9.10 35.27 57.42
C ALA A 473 -7.63 35.37 57.87
N GLN A 474 -7.34 35.13 59.16
CA GLN A 474 -5.96 35.06 59.65
C GLN A 474 -5.20 33.87 59.05
N VAL A 475 -5.85 32.71 58.96
CA VAL A 475 -5.24 31.54 58.30
C VAL A 475 -5.06 31.80 56.81
N ALA A 476 -6.07 32.36 56.14
CA ALA A 476 -6.01 32.73 54.73
C ALA A 476 -4.89 33.74 54.43
N ALA A 477 -4.64 34.70 55.32
CA ALA A 477 -3.54 35.66 55.17
C ALA A 477 -2.13 35.03 55.31
N SER A 478 -2.03 33.80 55.81
CA SER A 478 -0.76 33.09 55.97
C SER A 478 -0.38 32.18 54.80
N VAL A 479 -1.22 32.13 53.76
CA VAL A 479 -1.01 31.35 52.53
C VAL A 479 -0.37 32.22 51.45
N THR A 480 0.41 31.60 50.57
CA THR A 480 0.98 32.28 49.39
C THR A 480 0.07 32.12 48.18
N TYR A 481 -0.37 33.25 47.62
CA TYR A 481 -1.27 33.28 46.47
C TYR A 481 -0.55 33.63 45.16
N HIS A 482 -1.02 33.03 44.08
CA HIS A 482 -0.55 33.22 42.72
C HIS A 482 -1.76 33.41 41.80
N ALA A 483 -1.55 34.05 40.65
CA ALA A 483 -2.60 34.14 39.63
C ALA A 483 -2.90 32.74 39.06
N PRO A 484 -4.17 32.43 38.76
CA PRO A 484 -4.54 31.14 38.16
C PRO A 484 -3.86 30.96 36.80
N GLN A 485 -3.39 29.75 36.52
CA GLN A 485 -2.72 29.34 35.29
C GLN A 485 -3.67 28.65 34.30
N ILE A 486 -4.87 28.33 34.76
CA ILE A 486 -5.97 27.67 34.04
C ILE A 486 -7.20 28.51 34.31
N ASP A 487 -8.12 28.60 33.36
CA ASP A 487 -9.38 29.34 33.55
C ASP A 487 -10.11 28.80 34.79
N LEU A 488 -10.43 29.69 35.73
CA LEU A 488 -11.11 29.34 36.99
C LEU A 488 -12.42 30.11 37.04
N VAL A 489 -13.53 29.44 37.37
CA VAL A 489 -14.82 30.10 37.57
C VAL A 489 -15.11 30.27 39.06
N SER A 490 -15.35 31.51 39.49
CA SER A 490 -15.61 31.87 40.88
C SER A 490 -16.97 31.37 41.35
N ASN A 491 -17.06 30.81 42.57
CA ASN A 491 -18.38 30.56 43.17
C ASN A 491 -19.09 31.83 43.64
N VAL A 492 -18.36 32.90 43.95
CA VAL A 492 -18.95 34.14 44.47
C VAL A 492 -19.60 34.95 43.35
N THR A 493 -18.93 35.06 42.20
CA THR A 493 -19.41 35.88 41.08
C THR A 493 -20.09 35.06 39.97
N GLY A 494 -19.82 33.74 39.90
CA GLY A 494 -20.30 32.87 38.83
C GLY A 494 -19.63 33.13 37.49
N LYS A 495 -18.51 33.86 37.47
CA LYS A 495 -17.78 34.28 36.24
C LYS A 495 -16.35 33.78 36.26
N LEU A 496 -15.71 33.80 35.08
CA LEU A 496 -14.27 33.61 34.97
C LEU A 496 -13.53 34.62 35.84
N VAL A 497 -12.61 34.10 36.63
CA VAL A 497 -11.81 34.84 37.61
C VAL A 497 -10.81 35.75 36.91
N GLY A 498 -10.76 37.01 37.34
CA GLY A 498 -9.68 37.92 36.94
C GLY A 498 -8.35 37.57 37.63
N PRO A 499 -7.18 38.01 37.09
CA PRO A 499 -5.85 37.58 37.56
C PRO A 499 -5.57 37.78 39.06
N GLN A 500 -6.26 38.72 39.72
CA GLN A 500 -6.02 39.05 41.13
C GLN A 500 -7.20 38.73 42.06
N GLU A 501 -8.37 38.38 41.53
CA GLU A 501 -9.63 38.31 42.29
C GLU A 501 -9.57 37.29 43.42
N VAL A 502 -9.05 36.09 43.15
CA VAL A 502 -8.93 34.98 44.12
C VAL A 502 -7.58 34.92 44.85
N THR A 503 -6.69 35.87 44.57
CA THR A 503 -5.29 35.86 45.03
C THR A 503 -5.08 36.54 46.37
N ASN A 504 -6.12 36.59 47.20
CA ASN A 504 -6.11 37.32 48.45
C ASN A 504 -7.03 36.67 49.50
N ALA A 505 -6.70 36.86 50.77
CA ALA A 505 -7.46 36.31 51.90
C ALA A 505 -8.91 36.86 51.99
N ALA A 506 -9.18 38.05 51.45
CA ALA A 506 -10.50 38.66 51.52
C ALA A 506 -11.53 37.89 50.67
N TYR A 507 -11.12 37.41 49.49
CA TYR A 507 -11.95 36.54 48.66
C TYR A 507 -12.37 35.27 49.41
N TRP A 508 -11.41 34.55 49.99
CA TRP A 508 -11.68 33.29 50.68
C TRP A 508 -12.50 33.48 51.97
N ARG A 509 -12.33 34.62 52.65
CA ARG A 509 -13.21 35.01 53.76
C ARG A 509 -14.65 35.24 53.28
N GLU A 510 -14.83 35.94 52.17
CA GLU A 510 -16.17 36.20 51.61
C GLU A 510 -16.81 34.90 51.11
N HIS A 511 -16.03 34.04 50.46
CA HIS A 511 -16.44 32.72 49.97
C HIS A 511 -17.10 31.82 51.03
N VAL A 512 -16.65 31.91 52.29
CA VAL A 512 -17.27 31.18 53.42
C VAL A 512 -18.74 31.58 53.66
N ARG A 513 -19.10 32.82 53.32
CA ARG A 513 -20.41 33.41 53.62
C ARG A 513 -21.28 33.60 52.37
N ALA A 514 -20.69 33.92 51.23
CA ALA A 514 -21.39 34.28 50.01
C ALA A 514 -22.12 33.08 49.38
N ALA A 515 -23.16 33.36 48.59
CA ALA A 515 -23.90 32.34 47.87
C ALA A 515 -23.04 31.72 46.75
N VAL A 516 -23.11 30.40 46.59
CA VAL A 516 -22.48 29.70 45.46
C VAL A 516 -23.32 29.90 44.18
N ARG A 517 -22.79 30.64 43.22
CA ARG A 517 -23.40 30.95 41.91
C ARG A 517 -23.21 29.82 40.88
N PHE A 518 -23.54 28.58 41.23
CA PHE A 518 -23.25 27.41 40.39
C PHE A 518 -23.91 27.46 39.00
N SER A 519 -25.17 27.89 38.91
CA SER A 519 -25.87 27.99 37.62
C SER A 519 -25.16 28.97 36.67
N ASP A 520 -24.82 30.16 37.17
CA ASP A 520 -24.13 31.19 36.40
C ASP A 520 -22.72 30.73 36.00
N ALA A 521 -22.08 29.96 36.89
CA ALA A 521 -20.75 29.41 36.66
C ALA A 521 -20.76 28.43 35.47
N VAL A 522 -21.74 27.53 35.41
CA VAL A 522 -21.92 26.59 34.29
C VAL A 522 -22.19 27.33 32.99
N ASP A 523 -23.03 28.38 33.03
CA ASP A 523 -23.29 29.20 31.85
C ASP A 523 -22.04 29.96 31.39
N SER A 524 -21.18 30.41 32.30
CA SER A 524 -19.89 31.01 31.97
C SER A 524 -18.94 30.02 31.28
N LEU A 525 -18.88 28.76 31.73
CA LEU A 525 -18.08 27.72 31.05
C LEU A 525 -18.58 27.46 29.62
N ARG A 526 -19.90 27.32 29.45
CA ARG A 526 -20.53 27.09 28.13
C ARG A 526 -20.28 28.27 27.18
N GLN A 527 -20.38 29.51 27.67
CA GLN A 527 -20.10 30.70 26.88
C GLN A 527 -18.62 30.83 26.48
N ALA A 528 -17.71 30.28 27.29
CA ALA A 528 -16.29 30.19 26.98
C ALA A 528 -15.95 29.02 26.03
N GLY A 529 -16.92 28.20 25.64
CA GLY A 529 -16.75 27.08 24.70
C GLY A 529 -16.49 25.72 25.35
N TYR A 530 -16.57 25.62 26.68
CA TYR A 530 -16.37 24.36 27.39
C TYR A 530 -17.69 23.57 27.49
N HIS A 531 -17.70 22.37 26.91
CA HIS A 531 -18.86 21.48 26.89
C HIS A 531 -18.56 20.07 27.38
N VAL A 532 -17.31 19.74 27.69
CA VAL A 532 -16.92 18.45 28.27
C VAL A 532 -16.57 18.66 29.74
N PHE A 533 -17.41 18.13 30.62
CA PHE A 533 -17.28 18.32 32.07
C PHE A 533 -16.83 17.02 32.74
N VAL A 534 -15.63 17.03 33.31
CA VAL A 534 -15.10 15.93 34.13
C VAL A 534 -15.30 16.26 35.60
N GLU A 535 -16.19 15.54 36.29
CA GLU A 535 -16.35 15.72 37.74
C GLU A 535 -15.33 14.88 38.49
N CYS A 536 -14.35 15.57 39.07
CA CYS A 536 -13.34 15.03 39.98
C CYS A 536 -13.92 14.99 41.38
N GLY A 537 -14.75 13.98 41.66
CA GLY A 537 -15.34 13.78 42.98
C GLY A 537 -15.84 12.35 43.20
N PRO A 538 -16.26 12.02 44.44
CA PRO A 538 -16.65 10.67 44.84
C PRO A 538 -17.96 10.18 44.19
N GLN A 539 -18.77 11.09 43.65
CA GLN A 539 -19.98 10.79 42.90
C GLN A 539 -20.38 11.97 42.00
N PRO A 540 -21.14 11.74 40.91
CA PRO A 540 -21.41 12.76 39.91
C PRO A 540 -22.58 13.69 40.30
N THR A 541 -22.40 14.44 41.39
CA THR A 541 -23.43 15.32 41.93
C THR A 541 -23.56 16.58 41.06
N LEU A 542 -22.44 17.20 40.71
CA LEU A 542 -22.40 18.40 39.90
C LEU A 542 -22.87 18.13 38.48
N LEU A 543 -22.46 17.03 37.86
CA LEU A 543 -22.93 16.62 36.53
C LEU A 543 -24.44 16.43 36.49
N GLY A 544 -25.02 15.84 37.54
CA GLY A 544 -26.48 15.74 37.68
C GLY A 544 -27.18 17.09 37.84
N MET A 545 -26.51 18.12 38.36
CA MET A 545 -27.01 19.49 38.42
C MET A 545 -26.84 20.23 37.08
N VAL A 546 -25.69 20.08 36.41
CA VAL A 546 -25.42 20.63 35.06
C VAL A 546 -26.51 20.19 34.08
N GLN A 547 -26.85 18.90 34.06
CA GLN A 547 -27.89 18.36 33.18
C GLN A 547 -29.30 18.95 33.41
N ARG A 548 -29.55 19.59 34.56
CA ARG A 548 -30.83 20.26 34.87
C ARG A 548 -30.82 21.74 34.51
N ILE A 549 -29.66 22.31 34.18
CA ILE A 549 -29.53 23.68 33.69
C ILE A 549 -29.74 23.63 32.17
N PRO A 550 -30.78 24.29 31.62
CA PRO A 550 -31.01 24.33 30.18
C PRO A 550 -29.76 24.78 29.43
N VAL A 551 -29.43 24.11 28.32
CA VAL A 551 -28.37 24.56 27.42
C VAL A 551 -28.94 25.70 26.56
N PRO A 552 -28.29 26.87 26.50
CA PRO A 552 -28.74 27.97 25.63
C PRO A 552 -28.82 27.57 24.15
N ASP A 553 -29.79 28.14 23.42
CA ASP A 553 -29.97 27.89 21.99
C ASP A 553 -28.69 28.21 21.21
N GLY A 554 -28.28 27.30 20.33
CA GLY A 554 -27.10 27.44 19.48
C GLY A 554 -25.78 26.92 20.09
N LEU A 555 -25.78 26.46 21.35
CA LEU A 555 -24.62 25.81 21.96
C LEU A 555 -24.68 24.27 21.84
N PRO A 556 -23.51 23.59 21.76
CA PRO A 556 -23.43 22.13 21.84
C PRO A 556 -24.02 21.57 23.14
N ALA A 557 -24.48 20.32 23.07
CA ALA A 557 -24.89 19.59 24.28
C ALA A 557 -23.67 19.25 25.15
N ASP A 558 -23.87 19.33 26.47
CA ASP A 558 -22.80 19.01 27.42
C ASP A 558 -22.54 17.51 27.51
N VAL A 559 -21.27 17.14 27.61
CA VAL A 559 -20.80 15.79 27.88
C VAL A 559 -20.43 15.67 29.35
N ALA A 560 -21.10 14.75 30.05
CA ALA A 560 -20.89 14.50 31.48
C ALA A 560 -19.96 13.30 31.70
N VAL A 561 -18.81 13.54 32.34
CA VAL A 561 -17.74 12.55 32.54
C VAL A 561 -17.46 12.36 34.04
N PRO A 562 -18.04 11.34 34.69
CA PRO A 562 -17.83 11.10 36.12
C PRO A 562 -16.47 10.46 36.39
N SER A 563 -15.77 10.86 37.45
CA SER A 563 -14.61 10.09 37.94
C SER A 563 -15.05 8.85 38.71
N LEU A 564 -15.88 9.05 39.75
CA LEU A 564 -16.40 7.98 40.60
C LEU A 564 -17.94 8.03 40.65
N ARG A 565 -18.54 6.92 41.07
CA ARG A 565 -19.97 6.82 41.35
C ARG A 565 -20.22 5.88 42.52
N THR A 566 -20.83 6.40 43.58
CA THR A 566 -21.23 5.62 44.77
C THR A 566 -21.97 4.35 44.37
N GLY A 567 -21.56 3.20 44.93
CA GLY A 567 -22.16 1.89 44.67
C GLY A 567 -21.81 1.27 43.31
N ARG A 568 -20.88 1.84 42.54
CA ARG A 568 -20.28 1.23 41.34
C ARG A 568 -18.79 0.96 41.56
N ASP A 569 -18.26 0.06 40.74
CA ASP A 569 -16.82 -0.21 40.66
C ASP A 569 -16.07 1.04 40.15
N GLU A 570 -14.99 1.41 40.85
CA GLU A 570 -14.26 2.66 40.62
C GLU A 570 -13.51 2.61 39.29
N TRP A 571 -12.84 1.48 39.00
CA TRP A 571 -12.16 1.27 37.72
C TRP A 571 -13.14 1.24 36.55
N ALA A 572 -14.29 0.60 36.69
CA ALA A 572 -15.30 0.57 35.63
C ALA A 572 -15.78 1.99 35.28
N THR A 573 -15.96 2.86 36.28
CA THR A 573 -16.38 4.25 36.07
C THR A 573 -15.27 5.06 35.40
N MET A 574 -14.05 5.01 35.93
CA MET A 574 -12.90 5.73 35.38
C MET A 574 -12.57 5.32 33.94
N LEU A 575 -12.60 4.02 33.62
CA LEU A 575 -12.27 3.53 32.28
C LEU A 575 -13.39 3.75 31.26
N ASP A 576 -14.66 3.73 31.69
CA ASP A 576 -15.77 4.13 30.81
C ASP A 576 -15.67 5.63 30.46
N SER A 577 -15.35 6.46 31.45
CA SER A 577 -15.07 7.89 31.26
C SER A 577 -13.86 8.15 30.37
N LEU A 578 -12.73 7.47 30.59
CA LEU A 578 -11.56 7.58 29.73
C LEU A 578 -11.84 7.09 28.31
N GLY A 579 -12.60 6.01 28.16
CA GLY A 579 -13.05 5.49 26.87
C GLY A 579 -13.93 6.49 26.11
N LEU A 580 -14.85 7.16 26.81
CA LEU A 580 -15.66 8.25 26.26
C LEU A 580 -14.80 9.42 25.78
N LEU A 581 -13.90 9.92 26.64
CA LEU A 581 -12.96 11.00 26.29
C LEU A 581 -12.10 10.63 25.07
N TYR A 582 -11.57 9.42 25.03
CA TYR A 582 -10.84 8.91 23.87
C TYR A 582 -11.70 8.92 22.60
N THR A 583 -12.95 8.44 22.65
CA THR A 583 -13.83 8.44 21.48
C THR A 583 -14.23 9.82 20.99
N LEU A 584 -14.23 10.83 21.86
CA LEU A 584 -14.47 12.24 21.51
C LEU A 584 -13.29 12.92 20.81
N GLY A 585 -12.13 12.25 20.73
CA GLY A 585 -10.96 12.79 20.04
C GLY A 585 -9.85 13.29 20.94
N LEU A 586 -10.00 13.23 22.26
CA LEU A 586 -8.92 13.61 23.17
C LEU A 586 -7.71 12.69 23.01
N ASP A 587 -6.53 13.28 23.16
CA ASP A 587 -5.26 12.57 23.18
C ASP A 587 -4.96 12.07 24.60
N VAL A 588 -5.00 10.74 24.76
CA VAL A 588 -4.65 10.07 25.99
C VAL A 588 -3.14 9.79 25.99
N ASP A 589 -2.45 10.12 27.08
CA ASP A 589 -1.09 9.67 27.32
C ASP A 589 -1.12 8.20 27.76
N TRP A 590 -1.09 7.29 26.79
CA TRP A 590 -1.08 5.85 27.05
C TRP A 590 0.20 5.37 27.76
N ALA A 591 1.32 6.09 27.59
CA ALA A 591 2.54 5.78 28.33
C ALA A 591 2.38 6.17 29.82
N GLY A 592 1.72 7.30 30.09
CA GLY A 592 1.29 7.70 31.44
C GLY A 592 0.30 6.72 32.06
N PHE A 593 -0.71 6.29 31.31
CA PHE A 593 -1.74 5.34 31.75
C PHE A 593 -1.19 3.96 32.16
N ASP A 594 -0.12 3.50 31.52
CA ASP A 594 0.52 2.20 31.80
C ASP A 594 1.86 2.32 32.56
N ARG A 595 2.29 3.55 32.93
CA ARG A 595 3.60 3.85 33.56
C ARG A 595 3.89 2.98 34.78
N ASP A 596 2.87 2.78 35.59
CA ASP A 596 2.95 2.12 36.89
C ASP A 596 2.87 0.59 36.81
N TYR A 597 2.77 0.04 35.59
CA TYR A 597 2.52 -1.37 35.36
C TYR A 597 3.62 -2.00 34.51
N GLY A 598 4.10 -3.19 34.90
CA GLY A 598 5.03 -3.97 34.08
C GLY A 598 4.33 -4.49 32.82
N ARG A 599 4.56 -3.84 31.67
CA ARG A 599 3.95 -4.18 30.37
C ARG A 599 4.98 -4.64 29.35
N CYS A 600 4.59 -5.59 28.52
CA CYS A 600 5.36 -6.07 27.37
C CYS A 600 4.65 -5.74 26.05
N ARG A 601 5.43 -5.42 25.00
CA ARG A 601 4.86 -5.28 23.65
C ARG A 601 4.62 -6.65 23.01
N LEU A 602 3.49 -6.81 22.35
CA LEU A 602 3.09 -8.05 21.68
C LEU A 602 2.97 -7.89 20.15
N PRO A 603 3.20 -8.96 19.36
CA PRO A 603 2.85 -8.96 17.95
C PRO A 603 1.31 -9.04 17.79
N LEU A 604 0.65 -7.89 17.83
CA LEU A 604 -0.81 -7.78 17.68
C LEU A 604 -1.24 -7.70 16.21
N PRO A 605 -2.52 -8.00 15.89
CA PRO A 605 -3.05 -7.84 14.54
C PRO A 605 -2.72 -6.49 13.89
N THR A 606 -2.38 -6.53 12.60
CA THR A 606 -2.02 -5.35 11.81
C THR A 606 -3.25 -4.71 11.17
N TYR A 607 -3.09 -3.46 10.70
CA TYR A 607 -4.17 -2.67 10.11
C TYR A 607 -4.80 -3.36 8.88
N PRO A 608 -6.14 -3.49 8.83
CA PRO A 608 -6.84 -4.05 7.68
C PRO A 608 -7.01 -3.00 6.57
N PHE A 609 -6.00 -2.90 5.70
CA PHE A 609 -6.10 -2.06 4.50
C PHE A 609 -7.30 -2.48 3.66
N GLN A 610 -8.19 -1.52 3.36
CA GLN A 610 -9.34 -1.73 2.49
C GLN A 610 -8.84 -1.75 1.04
N ARG A 611 -8.51 -2.96 0.56
CA ARG A 611 -7.78 -3.19 -0.69
C ARG A 611 -8.61 -2.84 -1.92
N GLN A 612 -8.62 -1.56 -2.28
CA GLN A 612 -9.11 -1.08 -3.57
C GLN A 612 -7.97 -1.02 -4.59
N ARG A 613 -8.27 -1.33 -5.85
CA ARG A 613 -7.28 -1.34 -6.94
C ARG A 613 -7.03 0.08 -7.43
N TYR A 614 -5.89 0.65 -7.08
CA TYR A 614 -5.41 1.94 -7.60
C TYR A 614 -4.20 1.75 -8.52
N TRP A 615 -4.38 1.03 -9.62
CA TRP A 615 -3.33 0.84 -10.63
C TRP A 615 -3.51 1.79 -11.80
N MET A 616 -2.45 2.46 -12.20
CA MET A 616 -2.39 3.09 -13.52
C MET A 616 -2.08 1.99 -14.53
N ASP A 617 -3.05 1.69 -15.39
CA ASP A 617 -2.88 0.74 -16.49
C ASP A 617 -2.01 1.37 -17.59
N LEU A 618 -0.71 1.42 -17.34
CA LEU A 618 0.29 1.86 -18.32
C LEU A 618 0.30 0.87 -19.50
N PRO A 619 0.19 1.32 -20.76
CA PRO A 619 0.28 0.44 -21.92
C PRO A 619 1.62 -0.29 -21.93
N LYS A 620 1.59 -1.64 -21.99
CA LYS A 620 2.80 -2.45 -22.18
C LYS A 620 3.19 -2.40 -23.66
N ASP A 621 4.17 -1.58 -24.02
CA ASP A 621 4.54 -1.22 -25.41
C ASP A 621 4.81 -2.40 -26.36
N GLY A 622 5.25 -3.57 -25.87
CA GLY A 622 5.51 -4.74 -26.73
C GLY A 622 4.27 -5.57 -27.11
N ALA A 623 3.22 -5.60 -26.28
CA ALA A 623 2.09 -6.50 -26.48
C ALA A 623 0.97 -5.90 -27.34
N ARG A 624 0.86 -4.56 -27.40
CA ARG A 624 -0.18 -3.86 -28.17
C ARG A 624 0.10 -3.81 -29.67
N ARG A 625 1.37 -3.71 -30.11
CA ARG A 625 1.72 -3.77 -31.54
C ARG A 625 1.25 -5.08 -32.19
N ARG A 626 1.34 -6.22 -31.48
CA ARG A 626 0.84 -7.53 -31.97
C ARG A 626 -0.68 -7.64 -32.01
N ALA A 627 -1.41 -6.99 -31.10
CA ALA A 627 -2.88 -7.08 -31.01
C ALA A 627 -3.62 -6.08 -31.91
N GLN A 628 -2.92 -5.14 -32.55
CA GLN A 628 -3.49 -4.10 -33.43
C GLN A 628 -2.89 -4.07 -34.85
N ALA A 629 -2.07 -5.06 -35.24
CA ALA A 629 -1.59 -5.15 -36.61
C ALA A 629 -2.78 -5.40 -37.56
N LEU A 630 -2.92 -4.56 -38.58
CA LEU A 630 -3.98 -4.66 -39.60
C LEU A 630 -3.86 -5.96 -40.39
N HIS A 631 -2.62 -6.39 -40.64
CA HIS A 631 -2.29 -7.59 -41.38
C HIS A 631 -0.88 -8.08 -40.96
N PRO A 632 -0.60 -9.40 -40.90
CA PRO A 632 0.69 -9.94 -40.43
C PRO A 632 1.94 -9.38 -41.14
N LEU A 633 1.79 -8.95 -42.39
CA LEU A 633 2.88 -8.36 -43.20
C LEU A 633 2.85 -6.83 -43.32
N LEU A 634 1.82 -6.14 -42.85
CA LEU A 634 1.67 -4.68 -43.01
C LEU A 634 1.75 -3.90 -41.71
N GLY A 635 1.58 -4.55 -40.56
CA GLY A 635 1.63 -3.87 -39.26
C GLY A 635 0.56 -2.80 -39.16
N GLU A 636 0.96 -1.54 -38.94
CA GLU A 636 0.03 -0.41 -38.76
C GLU A 636 0.05 0.59 -39.94
N ARG A 637 -1.05 1.32 -40.12
CA ARG A 637 -1.13 2.41 -41.11
C ARG A 637 -0.64 3.71 -40.47
N LEU A 638 0.41 4.30 -41.03
CA LEU A 638 0.94 5.59 -40.60
C LEU A 638 -0.04 6.71 -40.96
N ARG A 639 -0.26 7.64 -40.02
CA ARG A 639 -1.13 8.80 -40.19
C ARG A 639 -0.30 10.08 -40.19
N SER A 640 -0.25 10.76 -41.33
CA SER A 640 0.43 12.05 -41.46
C SER A 640 -0.27 12.91 -42.52
N PRO A 641 -0.46 14.21 -42.29
CA PRO A 641 -1.06 15.12 -43.26
C PRO A 641 -0.20 15.35 -44.51
N LEU A 642 1.07 14.92 -44.48
CA LEU A 642 2.01 15.06 -45.61
C LEU A 642 1.99 13.85 -46.56
N LEU A 643 1.35 12.75 -46.19
CA LEU A 643 1.24 11.56 -47.04
C LEU A 643 0.13 11.76 -48.07
N GLN A 644 0.47 11.72 -49.36
CA GLN A 644 -0.52 11.82 -50.44
C GLN A 644 -1.25 10.50 -50.74
N GLY A 645 -0.76 9.39 -50.19
CA GLY A 645 -1.38 8.06 -50.28
C GLY A 645 -1.40 7.35 -48.94
N ALA A 646 -1.28 6.02 -48.93
CA ALA A 646 -1.26 5.24 -47.69
C ALA A 646 0.13 4.61 -47.47
N VAL A 647 0.67 4.75 -46.26
CA VAL A 647 1.91 4.06 -45.86
C VAL A 647 1.61 3.14 -44.70
N PHE A 648 2.05 1.89 -44.81
CA PHE A 648 1.97 0.88 -43.77
C PHE A 648 3.36 0.54 -43.28
N ALA A 649 3.52 0.29 -41.98
CA ALA A 649 4.79 -0.01 -41.35
C ALA A 649 4.69 -1.28 -40.50
N ALA A 650 5.63 -2.20 -40.73
CA ALA A 650 5.78 -3.44 -39.98
C ALA A 650 7.24 -3.65 -39.58
N ASP A 651 7.47 -4.33 -38.47
CA ASP A 651 8.78 -4.84 -38.09
C ASP A 651 8.82 -6.32 -38.49
N LEU A 652 9.66 -6.68 -39.49
CA LEU A 652 9.75 -8.04 -40.02
C LEU A 652 11.04 -8.73 -39.61
N GLY A 653 10.93 -10.00 -39.23
CA GLY A 653 12.04 -10.85 -38.82
C GLY A 653 11.81 -12.29 -39.29
N ILE A 654 12.81 -13.16 -39.14
CA ILE A 654 12.64 -14.58 -39.50
C ILE A 654 11.55 -15.28 -38.68
N HIS A 655 11.17 -14.74 -37.51
CA HIS A 655 10.11 -15.27 -36.66
C HIS A 655 8.86 -14.37 -36.63
N GLU A 656 8.84 -13.31 -37.44
CA GLU A 656 7.75 -12.34 -37.52
C GLU A 656 7.35 -12.05 -38.98
N PRO A 657 6.38 -12.78 -39.56
CA PRO A 657 5.74 -14.01 -39.05
C PRO A 657 6.61 -15.28 -39.14
N ALA A 658 6.31 -16.27 -38.28
CA ALA A 658 7.16 -17.44 -38.02
C ALA A 658 7.51 -18.29 -39.25
N TYR A 659 6.63 -18.33 -40.26
CA TYR A 659 6.86 -19.12 -41.47
C TYR A 659 7.97 -18.55 -42.35
N LEU A 660 8.33 -17.27 -42.22
CA LEU A 660 9.38 -16.65 -43.04
C LEU A 660 10.76 -17.26 -42.83
N HIS A 661 11.00 -17.87 -41.66
CA HIS A 661 12.19 -18.65 -41.37
C HIS A 661 12.47 -19.74 -42.42
N ASP A 662 11.41 -20.32 -43.00
CA ASP A 662 11.47 -21.50 -43.85
C ASP A 662 11.75 -21.16 -45.33
N HIS A 663 11.79 -19.89 -45.72
CA HIS A 663 12.15 -19.48 -47.09
C HIS A 663 13.63 -19.11 -47.19
N ARG A 664 14.48 -20.13 -47.38
CA ARG A 664 15.94 -19.95 -47.47
C ARG A 664 16.50 -20.30 -48.85
N ILE A 665 17.23 -19.36 -49.44
CA ILE A 665 18.00 -19.55 -50.68
C ILE A 665 19.48 -19.39 -50.35
N PHE A 666 20.29 -20.41 -50.63
CA PHE A 666 21.68 -20.53 -50.23
C PHE A 666 21.91 -20.22 -48.73
N GLU A 667 21.10 -20.82 -47.86
CA GLU A 667 21.06 -20.59 -46.39
C GLU A 667 20.64 -19.17 -45.96
N THR A 668 20.40 -18.25 -46.89
CA THR A 668 20.01 -16.88 -46.58
C THR A 668 18.50 -16.78 -46.44
N PRO A 669 17.96 -16.27 -45.31
CA PRO A 669 16.53 -16.06 -45.13
C PRO A 669 16.08 -14.91 -46.04
N LEU A 670 15.41 -15.26 -47.13
CA LEU A 670 15.01 -14.34 -48.18
C LEU A 670 13.49 -14.12 -48.08
N PHE A 671 13.05 -12.87 -48.11
CA PHE A 671 11.62 -12.57 -48.14
C PHE A 671 11.01 -13.05 -49.47
N PRO A 672 9.95 -13.88 -49.44
CA PRO A 672 9.40 -14.49 -50.65
C PRO A 672 8.73 -13.45 -51.55
N ALA A 673 8.94 -13.57 -52.86
CA ALA A 673 8.39 -12.65 -53.85
C ALA A 673 6.84 -12.58 -53.80
N THR A 674 6.20 -13.70 -53.49
CA THR A 674 4.75 -13.83 -53.37
C THR A 674 4.17 -13.05 -52.20
N ALA A 675 4.96 -12.77 -51.15
CA ALA A 675 4.52 -11.93 -50.04
C ALA A 675 4.40 -10.45 -50.44
N TYR A 676 5.11 -9.98 -51.46
CA TYR A 676 4.89 -8.64 -52.00
C TYR A 676 3.52 -8.49 -52.67
N LEU A 677 3.02 -9.55 -53.33
CA LEU A 677 1.69 -9.56 -53.93
C LEU A 677 0.61 -9.47 -52.86
N GLU A 678 0.77 -10.24 -51.78
CA GLU A 678 -0.13 -10.21 -50.62
C GLU A 678 -0.07 -8.85 -49.91
N MET A 679 1.13 -8.29 -49.68
CA MET A 679 1.29 -6.94 -49.14
C MET A 679 0.55 -5.89 -49.99
N ALA A 680 0.66 -5.96 -51.32
CA ALA A 680 -0.02 -5.03 -52.21
C ALA A 680 -1.55 -5.15 -52.12
N LEU A 681 -2.10 -6.38 -52.18
CA LEU A 681 -3.54 -6.61 -52.07
C LEU A 681 -4.11 -6.22 -50.69
N ALA A 682 -3.42 -6.60 -49.61
CA ALA A 682 -3.83 -6.25 -48.26
C ALA A 682 -3.77 -4.74 -48.04
N ALA A 683 -2.74 -4.06 -48.56
CA ALA A 683 -2.59 -2.61 -48.44
C ALA A 683 -3.72 -1.89 -49.21
N ALA A 684 -4.05 -2.36 -50.41
CA ALA A 684 -5.17 -1.83 -51.20
C ALA A 684 -6.51 -1.97 -50.45
N ARG A 685 -6.79 -3.15 -49.87
CA ARG A 685 -8.01 -3.37 -49.06
C ARG A 685 -8.08 -2.42 -47.85
N HIS A 686 -6.99 -2.27 -47.11
CA HIS A 686 -6.97 -1.38 -45.95
C HIS A 686 -6.98 0.12 -46.33
N ALA A 687 -6.53 0.48 -47.53
CA ALA A 687 -6.52 1.85 -48.02
C ALA A 687 -7.86 2.25 -48.67
N TRP A 688 -8.49 1.35 -49.43
CA TRP A 688 -9.61 1.66 -50.32
C TRP A 688 -10.86 0.78 -50.11
N GLY A 689 -10.86 -0.16 -49.17
CA GLY A 689 -12.02 -0.98 -48.79
C GLY A 689 -12.06 -2.37 -49.43
N ASP A 690 -13.17 -3.09 -49.26
CA ASP A 690 -13.34 -4.43 -49.84
C ASP A 690 -13.71 -4.33 -51.33
N GLY A 691 -12.68 -4.15 -52.16
CA GLY A 691 -12.76 -4.17 -53.63
C GLY A 691 -11.98 -5.32 -54.27
N ARG A 692 -12.11 -5.47 -55.59
CA ARG A 692 -11.25 -6.36 -56.38
C ARG A 692 -10.08 -5.57 -56.95
N TYR A 693 -8.87 -6.07 -56.69
CA TYR A 693 -7.64 -5.41 -57.07
C TYR A 693 -6.78 -6.36 -57.89
N THR A 694 -6.25 -5.85 -58.98
CA THR A 694 -5.28 -6.54 -59.83
C THR A 694 -3.92 -5.91 -59.61
N VAL A 695 -2.93 -6.73 -59.27
CA VAL A 695 -1.55 -6.29 -59.08
C VAL A 695 -0.80 -6.52 -60.39
N ALA A 696 -0.20 -5.48 -60.96
CA ALA A 696 0.45 -5.55 -62.27
C ALA A 696 1.85 -4.92 -62.24
N SER A 697 2.67 -5.29 -63.21
CA SER A 697 4.01 -4.73 -63.43
C SER A 697 4.90 -4.78 -62.19
N VAL A 698 4.88 -5.89 -61.45
CA VAL A 698 5.65 -6.04 -60.22
C VAL A 698 7.11 -6.30 -60.57
N LEU A 699 7.99 -5.35 -60.24
CA LEU A 699 9.43 -5.43 -60.44
C LEU A 699 10.13 -5.55 -59.08
N ILE A 700 10.92 -6.61 -58.92
CA ILE A 700 11.77 -6.82 -57.75
C ILE A 700 13.15 -6.31 -58.10
N GLN A 701 13.55 -5.20 -57.48
CA GLN A 701 14.79 -4.49 -57.74
C GLN A 701 15.93 -5.00 -56.85
N GLU A 702 15.63 -5.28 -55.59
CA GLU A 702 16.62 -5.76 -54.62
C GLU A 702 15.99 -6.80 -53.68
N ALA A 703 16.73 -7.88 -53.41
CA ALA A 703 16.33 -8.93 -52.48
C ALA A 703 16.23 -8.39 -51.04
N LEU A 704 15.07 -8.59 -50.39
CA LEU A 704 14.90 -8.32 -48.97
C LEU A 704 15.34 -9.54 -48.16
N THR A 705 16.46 -9.45 -47.44
CA THR A 705 16.91 -10.51 -46.52
C THR A 705 16.53 -10.16 -45.10
N LEU A 706 16.02 -11.14 -44.35
CA LEU A 706 15.58 -10.95 -42.98
C LEU A 706 16.76 -11.15 -42.00
N PRO A 707 16.78 -10.47 -40.85
CA PRO A 707 17.86 -10.61 -39.89
C PRO A 707 17.70 -11.93 -39.11
N GLU A 708 18.81 -12.63 -38.85
CA GLU A 708 18.82 -13.86 -38.04
C GLU A 708 18.46 -13.60 -36.56
N GLN A 709 18.57 -12.35 -36.09
CA GLN A 709 18.14 -11.92 -34.77
C GLN A 709 17.41 -10.58 -34.83
N GLY A 710 16.28 -10.49 -34.14
CA GLY A 710 15.45 -9.28 -34.10
C GLY A 710 14.63 -9.08 -35.38
N THR A 711 14.18 -7.85 -35.58
CA THR A 711 13.37 -7.42 -36.70
C THR A 711 13.98 -6.21 -37.39
N LEU A 712 13.57 -5.93 -38.62
CA LEU A 712 13.89 -4.69 -39.32
C LEU A 712 12.61 -3.97 -39.78
N PRO A 713 12.57 -2.63 -39.75
CA PRO A 713 11.42 -1.87 -40.24
C PRO A 713 11.23 -2.04 -41.75
N VAL A 714 9.99 -2.33 -42.14
CA VAL A 714 9.53 -2.44 -43.52
C VAL A 714 8.34 -1.51 -43.73
N GLN A 715 8.34 -0.77 -44.84
CA GLN A 715 7.23 0.10 -45.21
C GLN A 715 6.66 -0.27 -46.57
N VAL A 716 5.33 -0.30 -46.65
CA VAL A 716 4.60 -0.43 -47.91
C VAL A 716 3.92 0.90 -48.19
N ALA A 717 4.36 1.59 -49.25
CA ALA A 717 3.83 2.87 -49.67
C ALA A 717 2.93 2.69 -50.89
N LEU A 718 1.68 3.15 -50.79
CA LEU A 718 0.74 3.27 -51.90
C LEU A 718 0.67 4.71 -52.37
N GLY A 719 0.72 4.91 -53.68
CA GLY A 719 0.39 6.19 -54.32
C GLY A 719 -1.09 6.54 -54.18
N ALA A 720 -1.44 7.78 -54.53
CA ALA A 720 -2.84 8.18 -54.65
C ALA A 720 -3.54 7.36 -55.75
N LEU A 721 -4.81 7.03 -55.54
CA LEU A 721 -5.63 6.36 -56.53
C LEU A 721 -6.12 7.39 -57.56
N THR A 722 -5.69 7.24 -58.81
CA THR A 722 -6.06 8.10 -59.96
C THR A 722 -6.53 7.23 -61.12
N ASP A 723 -7.72 7.52 -61.64
CA ASP A 723 -8.36 6.76 -62.75
C ASP A 723 -8.37 5.23 -62.53
N GLY A 724 -8.62 4.80 -61.28
CA GLY A 724 -8.66 3.38 -60.91
C GLY A 724 -7.30 2.69 -60.81
N MET A 725 -6.18 3.43 -60.89
CA MET A 725 -4.82 2.90 -60.77
C MET A 725 -4.00 3.63 -59.70
N ALA A 726 -3.10 2.90 -59.05
CA ALA A 726 -2.16 3.43 -58.06
C ALA A 726 -0.84 2.65 -58.10
N SER A 727 0.28 3.29 -57.77
CA SER A 727 1.55 2.60 -57.57
C SER A 727 1.66 2.02 -56.16
N PHE A 728 2.45 0.96 -55.99
CA PHE A 728 2.92 0.51 -54.69
C PHE A 728 4.43 0.31 -54.69
N GLN A 729 5.05 0.52 -53.53
CA GLN A 729 6.48 0.34 -53.31
C GLN A 729 6.72 -0.27 -51.93
N VAL A 730 7.71 -1.16 -51.82
CA VAL A 730 8.09 -1.81 -50.56
C VAL A 730 9.54 -1.47 -50.22
N PHE A 731 9.75 -0.89 -49.04
CA PHE A 731 11.03 -0.42 -48.55
C PHE A 731 11.44 -1.11 -47.26
N SER A 732 12.73 -1.17 -46.98
CA SER A 732 13.23 -1.56 -45.66
C SER A 732 14.36 -0.66 -45.15
N LEU A 733 14.52 -0.62 -43.83
CA LEU A 733 15.58 0.12 -43.15
C LEU A 733 16.47 -0.84 -42.36
N ARG A 734 17.68 -1.12 -42.87
CA ARG A 734 18.61 -2.08 -42.24
C ARG A 734 19.47 -1.49 -41.13
N ASP A 735 19.87 -0.23 -41.27
CA ASP A 735 20.69 0.48 -40.29
C ASP A 735 19.96 1.75 -39.86
N ALA A 736 19.42 1.72 -38.64
CA ALA A 736 18.73 2.85 -38.03
C ALA A 736 19.62 4.09 -37.90
N ALA A 737 20.95 3.95 -37.88
CA ALA A 737 21.88 5.07 -37.82
C ALA A 737 22.06 5.80 -39.18
N SER A 738 21.74 5.14 -40.30
CA SER A 738 21.94 5.70 -41.64
C SER A 738 20.73 6.42 -42.22
N GLU A 739 19.53 6.20 -41.65
CA GLU A 739 18.21 6.66 -42.15
C GLU A 739 17.91 6.32 -43.64
N ALA A 740 18.74 5.52 -44.30
CA ALA A 740 18.64 5.23 -45.73
C ALA A 740 17.73 4.02 -46.00
N TRP A 741 16.56 4.29 -46.59
CA TRP A 741 15.62 3.24 -47.02
C TRP A 741 16.05 2.59 -48.33
N THR A 742 16.01 1.25 -48.37
CA THR A 742 16.23 0.46 -49.59
C THR A 742 14.90 0.09 -50.23
N LEU A 743 14.74 0.39 -51.52
CA LEU A 743 13.58 -0.02 -52.32
C LEU A 743 13.77 -1.46 -52.82
N HIS A 744 12.86 -2.36 -52.44
CA HIS A 744 12.92 -3.77 -52.80
C HIS A 744 12.03 -4.11 -54.00
N THR A 745 10.78 -3.63 -53.96
CA THR A 745 9.76 -3.99 -54.95
C THR A 745 8.92 -2.77 -55.30
N SER A 746 8.53 -2.66 -56.56
CA SER A 746 7.56 -1.68 -57.03
C SER A 746 6.57 -2.31 -57.99
N GLY A 747 5.38 -1.73 -58.11
CA GLY A 747 4.38 -2.17 -59.09
C GLY A 747 3.15 -1.28 -59.10
N GLN A 748 2.09 -1.76 -59.74
CA GLN A 748 0.82 -1.07 -59.87
C GLN A 748 -0.33 -1.91 -59.33
N ILE A 749 -1.35 -1.23 -58.81
CA ILE A 749 -2.61 -1.82 -58.38
C ILE A 749 -3.71 -1.15 -59.19
N GLN A 750 -4.54 -1.96 -59.84
CA GLN A 750 -5.71 -1.51 -60.59
C GLN A 750 -6.98 -2.00 -59.91
N VAL A 751 -7.97 -1.12 -59.78
CA VAL A 751 -9.31 -1.46 -59.29
C VAL A 751 -10.12 -2.07 -60.42
N GLU A 752 -10.70 -3.25 -60.20
CA GLU A 752 -11.58 -3.88 -61.18
C GLU A 752 -13.05 -3.61 -60.86
N GLU A 753 -13.74 -2.87 -61.74
CA GLU A 753 -15.17 -2.52 -61.59
C GLU A 753 -16.13 -3.65 -62.02
N THR A 754 -15.71 -4.51 -62.95
CA THR A 754 -16.49 -5.66 -63.44
C THR A 754 -15.60 -6.90 -63.53
N ALA A 755 -16.00 -7.97 -62.84
CA ALA A 755 -15.23 -9.20 -62.80
C ALA A 755 -15.74 -10.22 -63.82
N VAL A 756 -14.92 -10.51 -64.83
CA VAL A 756 -15.08 -11.73 -65.64
C VAL A 756 -14.33 -12.85 -64.93
N THR A 757 -15.07 -13.80 -64.37
CA THR A 757 -14.45 -15.00 -63.80
C THR A 757 -14.24 -16.00 -64.95
N PRO A 758 -13.04 -16.56 -65.15
CA PRO A 758 -12.82 -17.56 -66.18
C PRO A 758 -13.69 -18.80 -65.95
N ASP A 759 -14.07 -19.48 -67.04
CA ASP A 759 -14.80 -20.74 -66.99
C ASP A 759 -13.99 -21.84 -66.29
N ALA A 760 -14.69 -22.80 -65.69
CA ALA A 760 -14.07 -23.96 -65.06
C ALA A 760 -13.41 -24.86 -66.10
N VAL A 761 -12.28 -25.46 -65.73
CA VAL A 761 -11.52 -26.40 -66.57
C VAL A 761 -11.53 -27.80 -65.97
N SER A 762 -11.39 -28.84 -66.81
CA SER A 762 -11.20 -30.22 -66.36
C SER A 762 -9.77 -30.41 -65.85
N LEU A 763 -9.60 -30.61 -64.54
CA LEU A 763 -8.30 -30.93 -63.94
C LEU A 763 -7.76 -32.29 -64.40
N ASP A 764 -8.64 -33.25 -64.66
CA ASP A 764 -8.27 -34.56 -65.19
C ASP A 764 -7.70 -34.45 -66.61
N ASP A 765 -8.20 -33.52 -67.44
CA ASP A 765 -7.66 -33.28 -68.78
C ASP A 765 -6.24 -32.72 -68.69
N ILE A 766 -6.01 -31.73 -67.82
CA ILE A 766 -4.69 -31.13 -67.61
C ILE A 766 -3.70 -32.18 -67.07
N ARG A 767 -4.13 -33.00 -66.10
CA ARG A 767 -3.33 -34.09 -65.52
C ARG A 767 -2.98 -35.15 -66.56
N THR A 768 -3.93 -35.54 -67.41
CA THR A 768 -3.72 -36.55 -68.45
C THR A 768 -2.73 -36.07 -69.51
N ARG A 769 -2.67 -34.76 -69.81
CA ARG A 769 -1.64 -34.18 -70.68
C ARG A 769 -0.24 -34.21 -70.06
N CYS A 770 -0.14 -34.12 -68.73
CA CYS A 770 1.11 -34.15 -67.97
C CYS A 770 1.45 -35.59 -67.53
N ALA A 771 1.87 -36.44 -68.46
CA ALA A 771 1.94 -37.89 -68.23
C ALA A 771 3.02 -38.36 -67.23
N GLN A 772 4.01 -37.53 -66.88
CA GLN A 772 5.10 -37.94 -65.98
C GLN A 772 4.83 -37.49 -64.54
N MET A 773 4.77 -38.43 -63.60
CA MET A 773 4.59 -38.13 -62.18
C MET A 773 5.95 -37.93 -61.49
N LEU A 774 6.10 -36.85 -60.73
CA LEU A 774 7.26 -36.60 -59.87
C LEU A 774 6.87 -36.73 -58.40
N ALA A 775 7.66 -37.48 -57.63
CA ALA A 775 7.50 -37.54 -56.19
C ALA A 775 7.96 -36.22 -55.56
N ALA A 776 7.08 -35.53 -54.84
CA ALA A 776 7.37 -34.23 -54.23
C ALA A 776 8.62 -34.26 -53.31
N ALA A 777 8.82 -35.34 -52.56
CA ALA A 777 10.00 -35.49 -51.70
C ALA A 777 11.32 -35.47 -52.50
N ASN A 778 11.36 -36.13 -53.66
CA ASN A 778 12.54 -36.12 -54.54
C ASN A 778 12.74 -34.73 -55.16
N TYR A 779 11.64 -34.06 -55.52
CA TYR A 779 11.70 -32.70 -56.07
C TYR A 779 12.29 -31.70 -55.09
N TYR A 780 11.83 -31.70 -53.83
CA TYR A 780 12.41 -30.83 -52.79
C TYR A 780 13.86 -31.20 -52.44
N GLN A 781 14.23 -32.48 -52.53
CA GLN A 781 15.63 -32.88 -52.35
C GLN A 781 16.52 -32.30 -53.46
N GLN A 782 16.09 -32.38 -54.72
CA GLN A 782 16.81 -31.78 -55.86
C GLN A 782 16.95 -30.26 -55.71
N LEU A 783 15.92 -29.57 -55.23
CA LEU A 783 15.99 -28.14 -54.93
C LEU A 783 17.01 -27.85 -53.82
N ALA A 784 17.04 -28.65 -52.75
CA ALA A 784 18.01 -28.50 -51.67
C ALA A 784 19.45 -28.71 -52.16
N ASP A 785 19.68 -29.69 -53.04
CA ASP A 785 21.01 -30.01 -53.58
C ASP A 785 21.61 -28.84 -54.41
N VAL A 786 20.76 -28.05 -55.08
CA VAL A 786 21.19 -26.83 -55.81
C VAL A 786 21.19 -25.57 -54.95
N GLY A 787 20.85 -25.68 -53.65
CA GLY A 787 20.94 -24.59 -52.69
C GLY A 787 19.61 -23.87 -52.38
N VAL A 788 18.47 -24.45 -52.71
CA VAL A 788 17.13 -23.95 -52.36
C VAL A 788 16.60 -24.74 -51.15
N GLY A 789 16.80 -24.20 -49.96
CA GLY A 789 16.54 -24.86 -48.67
C GLY A 789 15.17 -24.53 -48.09
N TYR A 790 14.08 -24.86 -48.77
CA TYR A 790 12.74 -24.65 -48.21
C TYR A 790 12.52 -25.49 -46.94
N GLY A 791 12.07 -24.87 -45.86
CA GLY A 791 11.60 -25.51 -44.64
C GLY A 791 10.15 -25.99 -44.75
N PRO A 792 9.60 -26.64 -43.71
CA PRO A 792 8.27 -27.26 -43.75
C PRO A 792 7.13 -26.33 -44.19
N GLY A 793 7.20 -25.03 -43.86
CA GLY A 793 6.18 -24.05 -44.25
C GLY A 793 6.08 -23.77 -45.76
N PHE A 794 7.18 -23.94 -46.52
CA PHE A 794 7.23 -23.67 -47.97
C PHE A 794 7.19 -24.92 -48.84
N ARG A 795 7.10 -26.12 -48.25
CA ARG A 795 7.03 -27.40 -48.97
C ARG A 795 5.58 -27.80 -49.31
N GLY A 796 4.86 -26.94 -50.02
CA GLY A 796 3.41 -27.09 -50.27
C GLY A 796 3.02 -28.02 -51.41
N LEU A 797 3.96 -28.48 -52.24
CA LEU A 797 3.69 -29.39 -53.37
C LEU A 797 3.48 -30.83 -52.87
N ALA A 798 2.31 -31.41 -53.11
CA ALA A 798 1.98 -32.77 -52.66
C ALA A 798 2.10 -33.81 -53.79
N GLU A 799 1.49 -33.54 -54.93
CA GLU A 799 1.48 -34.44 -56.09
C GLU A 799 1.78 -33.62 -57.34
N ILE A 800 2.78 -34.03 -58.12
CA ILE A 800 3.29 -33.27 -59.26
C ILE A 800 3.21 -34.14 -60.52
N TRP A 801 2.61 -33.59 -61.57
CA TRP A 801 2.58 -34.16 -62.91
C TRP A 801 3.20 -33.18 -63.89
N ARG A 802 4.05 -33.66 -64.80
CA ARG A 802 4.76 -32.80 -65.76
C ARG A 802 4.76 -33.33 -67.18
N ARG A 803 5.04 -32.41 -68.08
CA ARG A 803 5.64 -32.60 -69.41
C ARG A 803 6.62 -31.45 -69.66
N ASP A 804 7.39 -31.51 -70.73
CA ASP A 804 8.25 -30.36 -71.07
C ASP A 804 7.37 -29.13 -71.37
N GLY A 805 7.67 -28.01 -70.71
CA GLY A 805 6.95 -26.74 -70.85
C GLY A 805 5.67 -26.60 -70.02
N GLU A 806 5.21 -27.65 -69.33
CA GLU A 806 3.98 -27.58 -68.52
C GLU A 806 4.02 -28.55 -67.33
N ALA A 807 3.63 -28.07 -66.15
CA ALA A 807 3.45 -28.91 -64.97
C ALA A 807 2.16 -28.56 -64.24
N VAL A 808 1.55 -29.56 -63.60
CA VAL A 808 0.37 -29.40 -62.75
C VAL A 808 0.61 -30.09 -61.41
N ALA A 809 0.21 -29.45 -60.32
CA ALA A 809 0.37 -30.01 -59.00
C ALA A 809 -0.80 -29.71 -58.07
N ARG A 810 -1.02 -30.63 -57.12
CA ARG A 810 -1.84 -30.35 -55.94
C ARG A 810 -0.97 -29.65 -54.90
N VAL A 811 -1.41 -28.47 -54.48
CA VAL A 811 -0.69 -27.60 -53.55
C VAL A 811 -1.52 -27.44 -52.28
N SER A 812 -0.89 -27.54 -51.12
CA SER A 812 -1.54 -27.36 -49.82
C SER A 812 -0.61 -26.71 -48.82
N LEU A 813 -1.15 -25.83 -47.98
CA LEU A 813 -0.46 -25.35 -46.81
C LEU A 813 -0.18 -26.51 -45.85
N SER A 814 0.87 -26.38 -45.03
CA SER A 814 1.07 -27.28 -43.90
C SER A 814 -0.08 -27.12 -42.89
N GLU A 815 -0.27 -28.11 -42.02
CA GLU A 815 -1.32 -28.05 -40.98
C GLU A 815 -1.18 -26.80 -40.10
N LEU A 816 0.05 -26.40 -39.78
CA LEU A 816 0.34 -25.21 -38.98
C LEU A 816 -0.06 -23.91 -39.68
N LEU A 817 0.20 -23.78 -40.99
CA LEU A 817 -0.12 -22.57 -41.75
C LEU A 817 -1.59 -22.51 -42.18
N SER A 818 -2.26 -23.67 -42.27
CA SER A 818 -3.68 -23.74 -42.61
C SER A 818 -4.56 -23.02 -41.59
N VAL A 819 -4.15 -22.96 -40.32
CA VAL A 819 -4.86 -22.26 -39.24
C VAL A 819 -4.82 -20.74 -39.42
N GLU A 820 -3.74 -20.20 -40.00
CA GLU A 820 -3.59 -18.76 -40.25
C GLU A 820 -3.94 -18.32 -41.68
N ALA A 821 -4.34 -19.24 -42.55
CA ALA A 821 -4.69 -18.96 -43.95
C ALA A 821 -5.76 -17.86 -44.10
N GLY A 822 -6.71 -17.78 -43.18
CA GLY A 822 -7.78 -16.77 -43.18
C GLY A 822 -7.32 -15.34 -42.87
N GLN A 823 -6.06 -15.14 -42.46
CA GLN A 823 -5.48 -13.81 -42.23
C GLN A 823 -4.95 -13.18 -43.53
N TYR A 824 -4.86 -13.95 -44.62
CA TYR A 824 -4.32 -13.56 -45.91
C TYR A 824 -5.40 -13.66 -47.00
N GLN A 825 -5.24 -12.90 -48.08
CA GLN A 825 -6.07 -13.06 -49.28
C GLN A 825 -5.73 -14.38 -49.99
N LEU A 826 -4.44 -14.64 -50.16
CA LEU A 826 -3.90 -15.95 -50.50
C LEU A 826 -2.54 -16.11 -49.83
N HIS A 827 -2.39 -17.12 -48.98
CA HIS A 827 -1.20 -17.26 -48.14
C HIS A 827 0.10 -17.28 -49.00
N PRO A 828 1.11 -16.44 -48.72
CA PRO A 828 2.32 -16.33 -49.54
C PRO A 828 3.05 -17.65 -49.77
N ALA A 829 3.15 -18.51 -48.75
CA ALA A 829 3.75 -19.84 -48.89
C ALA A 829 2.99 -20.78 -49.85
N LEU A 830 1.66 -20.65 -49.95
CA LEU A 830 0.86 -21.44 -50.89
C LEU A 830 1.10 -20.97 -52.33
N LEU A 831 1.15 -19.66 -52.54
CA LEU A 831 1.46 -19.07 -53.84
C LEU A 831 2.93 -19.31 -54.24
N ASP A 832 3.85 -19.32 -53.29
CA ASP A 832 5.26 -19.60 -53.56
C ASP A 832 5.45 -21.04 -54.01
N ALA A 833 4.78 -22.01 -53.37
CA ALA A 833 4.76 -23.39 -53.85
C ALA A 833 4.24 -23.54 -55.30
N CYS A 834 3.35 -22.63 -55.75
CA CYS A 834 2.94 -22.56 -57.15
C CYS A 834 4.06 -22.05 -58.07
N ILE A 835 4.84 -21.06 -57.63
CA ILE A 835 6.03 -20.57 -58.36
C ILE A 835 7.10 -21.67 -58.43
N GLN A 836 7.28 -22.44 -57.35
CA GLN A 836 8.21 -23.57 -57.33
C GLN A 836 7.88 -24.61 -58.40
N LEU A 837 6.63 -24.73 -58.85
CA LEU A 837 6.22 -25.68 -59.90
C LEU A 837 6.88 -25.41 -61.26
N PHE A 838 7.35 -24.19 -61.52
CA PHE A 838 8.09 -23.87 -62.74
C PHE A 838 9.34 -24.74 -62.91
N GLY A 839 10.03 -25.10 -61.83
CA GLY A 839 11.19 -26.00 -61.90
C GLY A 839 10.85 -27.39 -62.45
N ALA A 840 9.64 -27.89 -62.20
CA ALA A 840 9.15 -29.15 -62.75
C ALA A 840 8.72 -29.03 -64.22
N ALA A 841 8.37 -27.83 -64.70
CA ALA A 841 7.98 -27.57 -66.09
C ALA A 841 9.19 -27.39 -67.03
N ILE A 842 10.40 -27.16 -66.50
CA ILE A 842 11.62 -26.99 -67.31
C ILE A 842 11.85 -28.26 -68.17
N PRO A 843 12.12 -28.12 -69.48
CA PRO A 843 12.47 -29.25 -70.33
C PRO A 843 13.66 -30.05 -69.76
N GLY A 844 13.52 -31.38 -69.66
CA GLY A 844 14.57 -32.24 -69.09
C GLY A 844 14.65 -32.30 -67.55
N ALA A 845 13.76 -31.63 -66.80
CA ALA A 845 13.82 -31.67 -65.32
C ALA A 845 13.73 -33.08 -64.67
N GLY A 846 13.22 -34.08 -65.40
CA GLY A 846 13.01 -35.46 -64.90
C GLY A 846 14.16 -36.45 -65.12
N ASP A 847 15.22 -36.09 -65.85
CA ASP A 847 16.30 -37.00 -66.25
C ASP A 847 17.57 -36.89 -65.38
N GLY A 848 17.55 -36.05 -64.35
CA GLY A 848 18.68 -35.81 -63.46
C GLY A 848 19.81 -34.97 -64.08
N THR A 849 19.65 -34.47 -65.30
CA THR A 849 20.69 -33.72 -66.03
C THR A 849 20.40 -32.22 -66.20
N ALA A 850 19.19 -31.74 -65.89
CA ALA A 850 18.80 -30.33 -66.06
C ALA A 850 18.83 -29.44 -64.78
N ALA A 851 19.17 -29.98 -63.61
CA ALA A 851 19.03 -29.26 -62.34
C ALA A 851 20.38 -28.73 -61.80
N GLY A 852 20.83 -27.58 -62.29
CA GLY A 852 21.99 -26.86 -61.74
C GLY A 852 21.73 -25.40 -61.37
N ASN A 853 20.61 -24.84 -61.82
CA ASN A 853 20.34 -23.41 -61.79
C ASN A 853 19.25 -23.07 -60.77
N VAL A 854 19.54 -22.11 -59.88
CA VAL A 854 18.55 -21.55 -58.94
C VAL A 854 17.86 -20.35 -59.56
N TYR A 855 16.55 -20.40 -59.68
CA TYR A 855 15.76 -19.32 -60.28
C TYR A 855 14.93 -18.59 -59.21
N VAL A 856 14.98 -17.25 -59.23
CA VAL A 856 14.17 -16.40 -58.34
C VAL A 856 13.29 -15.44 -59.15
N PRO A 857 12.08 -15.10 -58.68
CA PRO A 857 11.24 -14.10 -59.34
C PRO A 857 11.90 -12.72 -59.37
N VAL A 858 11.88 -12.10 -60.56
CA VAL A 858 12.36 -10.72 -60.76
C VAL A 858 11.29 -9.82 -61.37
N ASN A 859 10.31 -10.39 -62.07
CA ASN A 859 9.16 -9.67 -62.57
C ASN A 859 7.90 -10.55 -62.50
N LEU A 860 6.76 -9.96 -62.11
CA LEU A 860 5.45 -10.58 -62.25
C LEU A 860 4.53 -9.63 -63.03
N GLY A 861 4.08 -10.06 -64.20
CA GLY A 861 3.34 -9.24 -65.14
C GLY A 861 1.95 -8.82 -64.64
N THR A 862 1.07 -9.77 -64.33
CA THR A 862 -0.27 -9.50 -63.80
C THR A 862 -0.74 -10.60 -62.87
N TYR A 863 -1.16 -10.23 -61.67
CA TYR A 863 -1.73 -11.12 -60.67
C TYR A 863 -3.19 -10.73 -60.40
N ARG A 864 -4.10 -11.68 -60.66
CA ARG A 864 -5.53 -11.56 -60.36
C ARG A 864 -5.96 -12.63 -59.38
N LEU A 865 -6.64 -12.22 -58.32
CA LEU A 865 -7.24 -13.12 -57.33
C LEU A 865 -8.76 -13.07 -57.46
N TYR A 866 -9.36 -14.21 -57.82
CA TYR A 866 -10.81 -14.33 -58.00
C TYR A 866 -11.50 -14.86 -56.74
N ARG A 867 -10.84 -15.76 -56.02
CA ARG A 867 -11.39 -16.46 -54.85
C ARG A 867 -10.36 -16.50 -53.72
N PRO A 868 -10.47 -15.65 -52.68
CA PRO A 868 -9.53 -15.62 -51.57
C PRO A 868 -9.74 -16.79 -50.60
N GLY A 869 -8.76 -17.02 -49.72
CA GLY A 869 -8.90 -17.91 -48.55
C GLY A 869 -8.68 -19.41 -48.81
N ALA A 870 -8.12 -19.79 -49.96
CA ALA A 870 -7.78 -21.19 -50.24
C ALA A 870 -6.60 -21.65 -49.36
N ALA A 871 -6.77 -22.79 -48.67
CA ALA A 871 -5.68 -23.48 -47.96
C ALA A 871 -5.09 -24.66 -48.77
N SER A 872 -5.83 -25.13 -49.78
CA SER A 872 -5.38 -26.11 -50.77
C SER A 872 -5.99 -25.79 -52.13
N LEU A 873 -5.22 -26.02 -53.20
CA LEU A 873 -5.59 -25.75 -54.58
C LEU A 873 -4.82 -26.65 -55.55
N TRP A 874 -5.22 -26.62 -56.81
CA TRP A 874 -4.44 -27.13 -57.93
C TRP A 874 -3.74 -25.98 -58.63
N CYS A 875 -2.49 -26.17 -59.05
CA CYS A 875 -1.75 -25.17 -59.81
C CYS A 875 -1.27 -25.77 -61.11
N GLN A 876 -1.45 -25.05 -62.21
CA GLN A 876 -0.85 -25.32 -63.52
C GLN A 876 0.17 -24.23 -63.83
N ALA A 877 1.41 -24.63 -64.12
CA ALA A 877 2.48 -23.78 -64.60
C ALA A 877 2.78 -24.08 -66.07
N VAL A 878 2.81 -23.04 -66.91
CA VAL A 878 3.08 -23.15 -68.35
C VAL A 878 4.21 -22.21 -68.74
N ILE A 879 5.24 -22.72 -69.42
CA ILE A 879 6.36 -21.94 -69.94
C ILE A 879 5.96 -21.32 -71.29
N SER A 880 6.26 -20.04 -71.48
CA SER A 880 5.84 -19.29 -72.67
C SER A 880 6.74 -19.55 -73.89
N GLY A 881 6.32 -20.43 -74.82
CA GLY A 881 6.94 -20.61 -76.16
C GLY A 881 8.33 -21.28 -76.19
N GLU A 882 8.88 -21.51 -77.41
CA GLU A 882 10.20 -22.14 -77.61
C GLU A 882 11.38 -21.31 -77.05
N ASP A 883 11.21 -19.99 -76.88
CA ASP A 883 12.19 -19.06 -76.26
C ASP A 883 11.96 -18.84 -74.74
N GLY A 884 11.04 -19.59 -74.13
CA GLY A 884 10.61 -19.38 -72.74
C GLY A 884 11.64 -19.76 -71.67
N VAL A 885 12.70 -20.48 -72.06
CA VAL A 885 13.80 -20.92 -71.19
C VAL A 885 15.13 -20.53 -71.83
N SER A 886 15.96 -19.81 -71.08
CA SER A 886 17.37 -19.55 -71.39
C SER A 886 18.21 -19.83 -70.16
N ASP A 887 19.53 -19.99 -70.30
CA ASP A 887 20.46 -20.14 -69.17
C ASP A 887 20.35 -18.99 -68.14
N ALA A 888 19.85 -17.83 -68.55
CA ALA A 888 19.75 -16.64 -67.72
C ALA A 888 18.35 -16.40 -67.12
N ALA A 889 17.27 -16.87 -67.77
CA ALA A 889 15.90 -16.56 -67.35
C ALA A 889 14.85 -17.55 -67.87
N LEU A 890 13.76 -17.66 -67.11
CA LEU A 890 12.59 -18.50 -67.39
C LEU A 890 11.33 -17.62 -67.36
N ARG A 891 10.42 -17.82 -68.33
CA ARG A 891 9.15 -17.09 -68.43
C ARG A 891 7.96 -18.02 -68.52
N GLY A 892 6.90 -17.70 -67.79
CA GLY A 892 5.68 -18.47 -67.86
C GLY A 892 4.51 -17.90 -67.06
N ASP A 893 3.40 -18.64 -67.11
CA ASP A 893 2.15 -18.28 -66.47
C ASP A 893 1.73 -19.36 -65.46
N LEU A 894 1.06 -18.92 -64.40
CA LEU A 894 0.42 -19.78 -63.41
C LEU A 894 -1.10 -19.59 -63.46
N THR A 895 -1.84 -20.70 -63.48
CA THR A 895 -3.28 -20.71 -63.22
C THR A 895 -3.57 -21.61 -62.03
N LEU A 896 -4.26 -21.08 -61.02
CA LEU A 896 -4.60 -21.76 -59.77
C LEU A 896 -6.09 -22.09 -59.80
N PHE A 897 -6.45 -23.29 -59.37
CA PHE A 897 -7.83 -23.82 -59.40
C PHE A 897 -8.24 -24.41 -58.05
N ASP A 898 -9.54 -24.38 -57.74
CA ASP A 898 -10.08 -25.15 -56.63
C ASP A 898 -10.29 -26.64 -57.02
N ALA A 899 -10.80 -27.45 -56.09
CA ALA A 899 -11.04 -28.87 -56.33
C ALA A 899 -12.10 -29.16 -57.42
N ALA A 900 -12.93 -28.16 -57.77
CA ALA A 900 -13.94 -28.25 -58.83
C ALA A 900 -13.44 -27.72 -60.19
N GLY A 901 -12.17 -27.32 -60.29
CA GLY A 901 -11.59 -26.76 -61.51
C GLY A 901 -11.92 -25.29 -61.76
N GLN A 902 -12.47 -24.58 -60.77
CA GLN A 902 -12.75 -23.15 -60.87
C GLN A 902 -11.48 -22.33 -60.61
N VAL A 903 -11.24 -21.27 -61.38
CA VAL A 903 -10.03 -20.45 -61.25
C VAL A 903 -10.01 -19.66 -59.93
N VAL A 904 -9.02 -19.93 -59.08
CA VAL A 904 -8.76 -19.23 -57.81
C VAL A 904 -7.96 -17.95 -58.06
N ALA A 905 -6.88 -18.05 -58.84
CA ALA A 905 -6.02 -16.93 -59.19
C ALA A 905 -5.25 -17.18 -60.50
N THR A 906 -4.80 -16.10 -61.15
CA THR A 906 -3.88 -16.17 -62.29
C THR A 906 -2.66 -15.29 -62.04
N VAL A 907 -1.48 -15.78 -62.39
CA VAL A 907 -0.24 -15.00 -62.42
C VAL A 907 0.32 -15.09 -63.84
N GLN A 908 0.26 -13.99 -64.58
CA GLN A 908 0.72 -13.93 -65.97
C GLN A 908 2.06 -13.21 -66.07
N GLY A 909 2.91 -13.65 -66.99
CA GLY A 909 4.20 -13.04 -67.26
C GLY A 909 5.15 -13.13 -66.07
N VAL A 910 5.22 -14.28 -65.40
CA VAL A 910 6.22 -14.53 -64.36
C VAL A 910 7.58 -14.66 -65.04
N GLN A 911 8.52 -13.79 -64.68
CA GLN A 911 9.91 -13.87 -65.09
C GLN A 911 10.77 -14.26 -63.90
N LEU A 912 11.39 -15.43 -64.01
CA LEU A 912 12.38 -15.94 -63.08
C LEU A 912 13.77 -15.72 -63.67
N ARG A 913 14.75 -15.36 -62.85
CA ARG A 913 16.14 -15.16 -63.25
C ARG A 913 17.05 -16.12 -62.52
N HIS A 914 18.02 -16.66 -63.24
CA HIS A 914 19.06 -17.47 -62.62
C HIS A 914 19.90 -16.61 -61.66
N ILE A 915 20.17 -17.12 -60.46
CA ILE A 915 20.99 -16.46 -59.44
C ILE A 915 22.05 -17.43 -58.89
N SER A 916 23.27 -16.90 -58.69
CA SER A 916 24.36 -17.62 -58.03
C SER A 916 24.48 -17.24 -56.54
N ARG A 917 25.11 -18.11 -55.75
CA ARG A 917 25.44 -17.83 -54.34
C ARG A 917 26.28 -16.55 -54.18
N GLU A 918 27.16 -16.26 -55.13
CA GLU A 918 28.01 -15.07 -55.11
C GLU A 918 27.21 -13.80 -55.40
N SER A 919 26.32 -13.83 -56.39
CA SER A 919 25.44 -12.71 -56.73
C SER A 919 24.49 -12.35 -55.56
N LEU A 920 23.96 -13.35 -54.84
CA LEU A 920 23.11 -13.11 -53.67
C LEU A 920 23.91 -12.54 -52.47
N ARG A 921 25.16 -12.97 -52.28
CA ARG A 921 26.07 -12.43 -51.26
C ARG A 921 26.53 -11.00 -51.58
N GLN A 922 26.78 -10.68 -52.84
CA GLN A 922 27.13 -9.32 -53.28
C GLN A 922 25.95 -8.37 -53.10
N ALA A 923 24.72 -8.78 -53.46
CA ALA A 923 23.51 -8.00 -53.25
C ALA A 923 23.19 -7.71 -51.76
N THR A 924 23.78 -8.47 -50.82
CA THR A 924 23.58 -8.30 -49.37
C THR A 924 24.72 -7.54 -48.69
N GLN A 925 25.80 -7.21 -49.40
CA GLN A 925 26.94 -6.44 -48.89
C GLN A 925 27.25 -5.29 -49.85
N LYS A 926 26.66 -4.11 -49.64
CA LYS A 926 27.03 -2.91 -50.42
C LYS A 926 28.52 -2.60 -50.22
N ARG A 927 29.32 -2.69 -51.28
CA ARG A 927 30.74 -2.29 -51.28
C ARG A 927 30.89 -0.91 -51.91
N TYR A 928 31.94 -0.20 -51.52
CA TYR A 928 32.30 1.10 -52.12
C TYR A 928 32.48 1.05 -53.65
N ASP A 929 32.76 -0.13 -54.21
CA ASP A 929 32.94 -0.34 -55.65
C ASP A 929 31.62 -0.20 -56.44
N ASP A 930 30.45 -0.37 -55.79
CA ASP A 930 29.12 -0.26 -56.40
C ASP A 930 28.71 1.20 -56.72
N TRP A 931 29.54 2.17 -56.35
CA TRP A 931 29.27 3.61 -56.51
C TRP A 931 29.90 4.19 -57.79
N PHE A 932 30.65 3.38 -58.53
CA PHE A 932 31.29 3.79 -59.78
C PHE A 932 30.49 3.30 -60.99
N TYR A 933 30.09 4.23 -61.86
CA TYR A 933 29.50 3.90 -63.16
C TYR A 933 30.58 3.85 -64.24
N ALA A 934 30.57 2.81 -65.08
CA ALA A 934 31.31 2.78 -66.34
C ALA A 934 30.33 3.02 -67.50
N VAL A 935 30.56 4.08 -68.28
CA VAL A 935 29.76 4.36 -69.48
C VAL A 935 30.20 3.42 -70.60
N GLN A 936 29.36 2.45 -70.94
CA GLN A 936 29.52 1.63 -72.16
C GLN A 936 28.56 2.13 -73.24
N TRP A 937 29.13 2.52 -74.39
CA TRP A 937 28.37 2.93 -75.56
C TRP A 937 28.17 1.73 -76.48
N GLU A 938 26.92 1.31 -76.65
CA GLU A 938 26.53 0.34 -77.67
C GLU A 938 25.90 1.03 -78.87
N ARG A 939 26.26 0.54 -80.07
CA ARG A 939 25.74 1.08 -81.33
C ARG A 939 24.34 0.53 -81.58
N LEU A 940 23.32 1.39 -81.45
CA LEU A 940 21.93 1.09 -81.84
C LEU A 940 21.87 0.68 -83.31
N GLN A 941 21.57 -0.60 -83.59
CA GLN A 941 21.25 -1.06 -84.94
C GLN A 941 19.74 -0.95 -85.18
N GLY A 942 19.33 0.14 -85.82
CA GLY A 942 18.01 0.34 -86.40
C GLY A 942 18.16 0.92 -87.81
N GLY A 943 17.55 0.28 -88.81
CA GLY A 943 17.96 0.33 -90.21
C GLY A 943 17.87 1.68 -90.93
N VAL A 944 18.90 1.95 -91.73
CA VAL A 944 18.78 2.59 -93.04
C VAL A 944 19.74 1.87 -93.99
N LYS A 945 19.20 1.30 -95.08
CA LYS A 945 19.99 0.73 -96.19
C LYS A 945 20.92 1.81 -96.76
N ARG A 946 22.23 1.54 -96.81
CA ARG A 946 23.14 2.21 -97.75
C ARG A 946 23.38 1.26 -98.92
N GLU A 947 23.03 1.70 -100.11
CA GLU A 947 23.32 1.04 -101.39
C GLU A 947 24.81 0.79 -101.56
N GLU A 948 25.14 -0.36 -102.17
CA GLU A 948 26.46 -0.65 -102.68
C GLU A 948 26.81 0.27 -103.84
N GLY A 949 27.99 0.87 -103.80
CA GLY A 949 28.62 1.51 -104.94
C GLY A 949 30.03 0.98 -105.13
N ARG A 950 30.21 0.00 -106.04
CA ARG A 950 31.49 -0.20 -106.74
C ARG A 950 31.51 0.70 -107.98
N GLY A 951 32.32 1.76 -107.92
CA GLY A 951 33.12 2.30 -109.03
C GLY A 951 32.42 3.09 -110.16
N ARG A 952 32.89 4.34 -110.32
CA ARG A 952 32.60 5.36 -111.35
C ARG A 952 31.29 6.14 -111.22
#